data_AF-A0A1W2BW88-F1
#
_entry.id   AF-A0A1W2BW88-F1
#
_cell.length_a   1.000
_cell.length_b   1.000
_cell.length_c   1.000
_cell.angle_alpha   90.00
_cell.angle_beta   90.00
_cell.angle_gamma   90.00
#
_symmetry.space_group_name_H-M   'P 1'
#
loop_
_entity.id
_entity.type
_entity.pdbx_description
1 polymer ?
#
loop_
_entity_poly.entity_id
_entity_poly.type
_entity_poly.pdbx_seq_one_letter_code
_entity_poly.pdbx_strand_id
1 'polypeptide(L)'
;MFREPQIPLSEPVGDRIEQTTCYMCACRCGINVHLKDGPDGKPQVRYIDGNRDHPVNKGVLCGKGSAGIMQHYSPARLRAPMKRVGPRGSGQFEEISWDEALEIATEWLGTVRKSDPKRLAFFTGRDQSQSLTGFWAMQYGTPNFAAHGGFCSVNMAAGGLYTFGGAFWEFGDPDWDLTKYFMLFGVAEDHASNPIKIGIGKLKARGAKVVSVNPVRTGYNAVADEWVGLRPGTDGLFVGALIHELFRTQQIDLDYLVRYTNAPWLVIDAPGTDRDGLFARDADGNPLVWDKATEAYGNGKAADIQPALTGTRTLPDGRIARPVFELMAERYLSDDYAPETVAAPTGLDAEEIRRIAAELAHVAFKEEIVLDQPWTDWAGRRHETMIGRPISMHAMRGISAHSNGFQTCRMIHILQILLGSIDCPGGFRYKPPYPKQTPPNLLPHGAAGDIKPEMPLGGPHLGFPHGPEHLLLDGEGNPSRLDKGFSWDAPMSAHGLMHMVINNAAQKDPYGIDVLFMYMANMAWNSSMNVPGTLDALTAKDENDDYVIPRIIYSDAYYSETVPYADLILPDTTYLERWDCISLLDRPISEPDMVADAIRHPVVPPDRDVRGFQEVLIDLAHRLKFPAFTNEDGSAKFPGGYADYIVNHQRKPGVGPLAGWRGEDGTSFGTGAPNPDQLKEYVRNGAFHAHHLAPEHAYFKHANRGYLDWGITKGIRMSAEPTIFQLYSEPLQKFRLSALGHGDRQPPERARDRITRFFDPLPFWYEPLEGTMIDTGAYPLNAITQRPMHMYHSWGSQNAWLRQITAANRLYVHTSVGTSIGATDDDWVWLSSHLGRVKCQIRLMEGVNPHTVWTWNAIGKREGAWGLDEDAPENTEGFLLNHLISELLPKGGGGYRYSNSDPITGQAAWFDLRVAIAKAESTGATEPMFEPLGHDSQPPSPEKLAFGVQFRKETT
;
A
#
# COMPACT_ATOMS: atom_id res chain seq x y z
N MET A 1 -5.83 65.98 -13.78
CA MET A 1 -6.52 64.66 -13.84
C MET A 1 -5.45 63.61 -13.66
N PHE A 2 -5.24 63.13 -12.43
CA PHE A 2 -4.28 62.05 -12.18
C PHE A 2 -4.96 60.74 -12.59
N ARG A 3 -4.43 60.07 -13.61
CA ARG A 3 -4.80 58.68 -13.90
C ARG A 3 -4.20 57.82 -12.79
N GLU A 4 -5.03 57.08 -12.07
CA GLU A 4 -4.54 56.02 -11.19
C GLU A 4 -3.66 55.05 -12.01
N PRO A 5 -2.51 54.60 -11.48
CA PRO A 5 -1.68 53.63 -12.16
C PRO A 5 -2.47 52.33 -12.33
N GLN A 6 -2.53 51.85 -13.57
CA GLN A 6 -3.15 50.56 -13.89
C GLN A 6 -2.27 49.47 -13.30
N ILE A 7 -2.65 48.92 -12.13
CA ILE A 7 -1.94 47.81 -11.50
C ILE A 7 -2.16 46.56 -12.37
N PRO A 8 -1.12 45.93 -12.92
CA PRO A 8 -1.26 44.64 -13.58
C PRO A 8 -1.69 43.62 -12.51
N LEU A 9 -2.94 43.17 -12.56
CA LEU A 9 -3.50 42.27 -11.54
C LEU A 9 -2.91 40.85 -11.58
N SER A 10 -2.07 40.53 -12.57
CA SER A 10 -1.31 39.28 -12.66
C SER A 10 -0.13 39.45 -13.62
N GLU A 11 1.05 39.78 -13.12
CA GLU A 11 2.30 39.51 -13.88
C GLU A 11 2.53 37.98 -13.90
N PRO A 12 2.98 37.39 -15.02
CA PRO A 12 3.35 35.98 -15.07
C PRO A 12 4.39 35.65 -13.99
N VAL A 13 4.12 34.60 -13.21
CA VAL A 13 5.00 34.21 -12.09
C VAL A 13 6.33 33.62 -12.60
N GLY A 14 6.37 33.15 -13.84
CA GLY A 14 7.57 32.69 -14.56
C GLY A 14 7.49 33.03 -16.05
N ASP A 15 8.57 32.73 -16.77
CA ASP A 15 8.69 32.95 -18.22
C ASP A 15 7.96 31.87 -19.04
N ARG A 16 7.79 30.67 -18.47
CA ARG A 16 7.05 29.54 -19.05
C ARG A 16 6.45 28.63 -17.99
N ILE A 17 5.49 27.81 -18.42
CA ILE A 17 4.79 26.83 -17.57
C ILE A 17 4.91 25.46 -18.21
N GLU A 18 5.40 24.48 -17.46
CA GLU A 18 5.47 23.08 -17.87
C GLU A 18 4.52 22.23 -17.03
N GLN A 19 3.78 21.31 -17.65
CA GLN A 19 2.84 20.43 -16.96
C GLN A 19 3.46 19.04 -16.74
N THR A 20 3.39 18.53 -15.51
CA THR A 20 3.94 17.20 -15.15
C THR A 20 3.18 16.62 -13.94
N THR A 21 3.61 15.46 -13.44
CA THR A 21 2.93 14.76 -12.34
C THR A 21 3.72 14.85 -11.02
N CYS A 22 3.09 15.32 -9.96
CA CYS A 22 3.69 15.43 -8.62
C CYS A 22 4.09 14.06 -8.06
N TYR A 23 5.24 14.00 -7.36
CA TYR A 23 5.69 12.80 -6.66
C TYR A 23 5.69 12.92 -5.13
N MET A 24 5.21 14.02 -4.55
CA MET A 24 5.28 14.28 -3.11
C MET A 24 4.38 13.37 -2.24
N CYS A 25 3.57 12.51 -2.85
CA CYS A 25 2.80 11.45 -2.17
C CYS A 25 2.28 10.43 -3.22
N ALA A 26 1.42 9.51 -2.78
CA ALA A 26 0.85 8.48 -3.65
C ALA A 26 -0.39 8.94 -4.45
N CYS A 27 -0.84 10.20 -4.34
CA CYS A 27 -2.00 10.71 -5.09
C CYS A 27 -1.71 11.02 -6.57
N ARG A 28 -0.47 11.29 -6.96
CA ARG A 28 -0.08 11.57 -8.36
C ARG A 28 -0.87 12.72 -9.00
N CYS A 29 -0.98 13.84 -8.29
CA CYS A 29 -1.66 15.04 -8.78
C CYS A 29 -0.92 15.66 -9.97
N GLY A 30 -1.65 16.14 -10.98
CA GLY A 30 -1.08 16.96 -12.04
C GLY A 30 -0.73 18.35 -11.52
N ILE A 31 0.42 18.86 -11.93
CA ILE A 31 0.95 20.16 -11.50
C ILE A 31 1.37 21.00 -12.70
N ASN A 32 1.27 22.32 -12.55
CA ASN A 32 1.95 23.25 -13.44
C ASN A 32 3.18 23.81 -12.71
N VAL A 33 4.33 23.72 -13.37
CA VAL A 33 5.63 24.16 -12.87
C VAL A 33 5.98 25.44 -13.60
N HIS A 34 5.94 26.56 -12.87
CA HIS A 34 6.27 27.87 -13.40
C HIS A 34 7.77 28.05 -13.33
N LEU A 35 8.41 28.19 -14.50
CA LEU A 35 9.86 28.28 -14.64
C LEU A 35 10.26 29.72 -14.96
N LYS A 36 11.39 30.15 -14.41
CA LYS A 36 12.02 31.43 -14.74
C LYS A 36 13.48 31.18 -15.07
N ASP A 37 14.00 31.82 -16.12
CA ASP A 37 15.40 31.66 -16.46
C ASP A 37 16.29 32.29 -15.37
N GLY A 38 17.24 31.50 -14.89
CA GLY A 38 18.24 31.90 -13.92
C GLY A 38 19.32 32.79 -14.54
N PRO A 39 20.19 33.39 -13.71
CA PRO A 39 21.32 34.19 -14.19
C PRO A 39 22.28 33.43 -15.13
N ASP A 40 22.32 32.11 -15.02
CA ASP A 40 23.10 31.18 -15.85
C ASP A 40 22.36 30.70 -17.10
N GLY A 41 21.16 31.23 -17.37
CA GLY A 41 20.29 30.85 -18.48
C GLY A 41 19.56 29.53 -18.30
N LYS A 42 19.70 28.85 -17.15
CA LYS A 42 18.98 27.59 -16.87
C LYS A 42 17.62 27.87 -16.24
N PRO A 43 16.58 27.07 -16.55
CA PRO A 43 15.29 27.19 -15.87
C PRO A 43 15.43 26.96 -14.37
N GLN A 44 14.82 27.84 -13.58
CA GLN A 44 14.62 27.67 -12.17
C GLN A 44 13.13 27.56 -11.86
N VAL A 45 12.76 26.61 -11.01
CA VAL A 45 11.39 26.44 -10.51
C VAL A 45 11.06 27.63 -9.63
N ARG A 46 10.03 28.38 -10.01
CA ARG A 46 9.63 29.61 -9.31
C ARG A 46 8.37 29.44 -8.48
N TYR A 47 7.41 28.66 -8.99
CA TYR A 47 6.12 28.39 -8.37
C TYR A 47 5.56 27.05 -8.88
N ILE A 48 4.75 26.37 -8.06
CA ILE A 48 4.06 25.13 -8.43
C ILE A 48 2.60 25.26 -7.99
N ASP A 49 1.66 25.09 -8.91
CA ASP A 49 0.23 24.97 -8.64
C ASP A 49 -0.37 23.71 -9.30
N GLY A 50 -1.66 23.45 -9.05
CA GLY A 50 -2.33 22.27 -9.58
C GLY A 50 -2.76 22.45 -11.02
N ASN A 51 -2.56 21.42 -11.85
CA ASN A 51 -3.15 21.38 -13.18
C ASN A 51 -4.69 21.22 -13.05
N ARG A 52 -5.45 22.18 -13.61
CA ARG A 52 -6.91 22.23 -13.55
C ARG A 52 -7.58 21.15 -14.39
N ASP A 53 -6.92 20.70 -15.44
CA ASP A 53 -7.45 19.71 -16.38
C ASP A 53 -7.16 18.28 -15.92
N HIS A 54 -6.23 18.10 -14.98
CA HIS A 54 -5.84 16.78 -14.49
C HIS A 54 -6.95 16.12 -13.66
N PRO A 55 -7.33 14.86 -13.94
CA PRO A 55 -8.56 14.25 -13.42
C PRO A 55 -8.58 14.07 -11.90
N VAL A 56 -7.42 13.75 -11.31
CA VAL A 56 -7.30 13.44 -9.88
C VAL A 56 -7.53 14.66 -8.98
N ASN A 57 -6.92 15.80 -9.31
CA ASN A 57 -6.84 16.94 -8.41
C ASN A 57 -7.57 18.18 -8.88
N LYS A 58 -7.91 18.30 -10.17
CA LYS A 58 -8.75 19.39 -10.71
C LYS A 58 -8.29 20.77 -10.26
N GLY A 59 -6.97 20.99 -10.26
CA GLY A 59 -6.35 22.25 -9.84
C GLY A 59 -6.02 22.38 -8.34
N VAL A 60 -6.56 21.52 -7.47
CA VAL A 60 -6.24 21.52 -6.04
C VAL A 60 -4.82 21.01 -5.82
N LEU A 61 -4.01 21.73 -5.04
CA LEU A 61 -2.67 21.30 -4.66
C LEU A 61 -2.48 21.42 -3.14
N CYS A 62 -1.90 20.40 -2.52
CA CYS A 62 -1.63 20.42 -1.09
C CYS A 62 -0.32 21.17 -0.76
N GLY A 63 -0.08 21.46 0.52
CA GLY A 63 1.15 22.09 0.98
C GLY A 63 2.42 21.34 0.56
N LYS A 64 2.38 20.00 0.54
CA LYS A 64 3.48 19.16 0.05
C LYS A 64 3.79 19.40 -1.42
N GLY A 65 2.76 19.41 -2.26
CA GLY A 65 2.90 19.64 -3.69
C GLY A 65 3.47 21.02 -3.98
N SER A 66 2.95 22.05 -3.30
CA SER A 66 3.43 23.44 -3.43
C SER A 66 4.88 23.57 -2.95
N ALA A 67 5.26 22.84 -1.89
CA ALA A 67 6.61 22.79 -1.36
C ALA A 67 7.58 21.91 -2.19
N GLY A 68 7.14 21.34 -3.31
CA GLY A 68 8.00 20.59 -4.23
C GLY A 68 9.22 21.38 -4.73
N ILE A 69 9.16 22.72 -4.65
CA ILE A 69 10.26 23.65 -4.91
C ILE A 69 11.43 23.40 -3.97
N MET A 70 11.18 23.37 -2.66
CA MET A 70 12.22 23.14 -1.66
C MET A 70 12.65 21.68 -1.59
N GLN A 71 11.82 20.76 -2.11
CA GLN A 71 12.26 19.40 -2.35
C GLN A 71 13.33 19.37 -3.45
N HIS A 72 13.08 20.06 -4.57
CA HIS A 72 13.99 20.13 -5.71
C HIS A 72 15.28 20.91 -5.41
N TYR A 73 15.22 21.94 -4.56
CA TYR A 73 16.40 22.74 -4.16
C TYR A 73 17.01 22.33 -2.82
N SER A 74 16.79 21.09 -2.39
CA SER A 74 17.30 20.62 -1.12
C SER A 74 18.84 20.61 -1.07
N PRO A 75 19.46 21.01 0.06
CA PRO A 75 20.87 20.80 0.30
C PRO A 75 21.22 19.31 0.48
N ALA A 76 20.25 18.47 0.82
CA ALA A 76 20.46 17.04 1.04
C ALA A 76 20.64 16.24 -0.27
N ARG A 77 20.56 16.88 -1.44
CA ARG A 77 20.59 16.23 -2.75
C ARG A 77 21.94 15.56 -3.01
N LEU A 78 21.93 14.27 -3.32
CA LEU A 78 23.12 13.56 -3.80
C LEU A 78 23.58 14.13 -5.14
N ARG A 79 24.89 14.11 -5.41
CA ARG A 79 25.48 14.87 -6.54
C ARG A 79 26.21 14.05 -7.59
N ALA A 80 26.76 12.91 -7.19
CA ALA A 80 27.56 12.02 -8.05
C ALA A 80 27.58 10.62 -7.43
N PRO A 81 27.91 9.57 -8.22
CA PRO A 81 28.12 8.23 -7.69
C PRO A 81 29.20 8.22 -6.61
N MET A 82 29.02 7.38 -5.59
CA MET A 82 29.94 7.32 -4.45
C MET A 82 30.24 5.88 -4.05
N LYS A 83 31.49 5.61 -3.67
CA LYS A 83 31.96 4.32 -3.16
C LYS A 83 32.49 4.47 -1.74
N ARG A 84 32.09 3.56 -0.85
CA ARG A 84 32.49 3.59 0.56
C ARG A 84 33.98 3.32 0.71
N VAL A 85 34.67 4.14 1.51
CA VAL A 85 36.10 3.97 1.86
C VAL A 85 36.36 3.81 3.37
N GLY A 86 35.35 4.03 4.22
CA GLY A 86 35.41 3.81 5.67
C GLY A 86 34.45 2.72 6.19
N PRO A 87 34.31 2.54 7.51
CA PRO A 87 33.35 1.59 8.08
C PRO A 87 31.89 2.00 7.81
N ARG A 88 30.96 1.05 7.74
CA ARG A 88 29.53 1.36 7.55
C ARG A 88 29.01 2.23 8.69
N GLY A 89 28.22 3.24 8.34
CA GLY A 89 27.72 4.25 9.27
C GLY A 89 28.63 5.47 9.43
N SER A 90 29.88 5.45 8.94
CA SER A 90 30.79 6.60 9.06
C SER A 90 30.55 7.71 8.04
N GLY A 91 29.84 7.42 6.94
CA GLY A 91 29.61 8.38 5.86
C GLY A 91 30.85 8.72 5.02
N GLN A 92 31.94 7.95 5.15
CA GLN A 92 33.18 8.17 4.40
C GLN A 92 33.09 7.53 3.01
N PHE A 93 33.01 8.38 1.99
CA PHE A 93 32.90 7.99 0.59
C PHE A 93 33.95 8.69 -0.28
N GLU A 94 34.37 8.02 -1.35
CA GLU A 94 35.02 8.63 -2.51
C GLU A 94 33.98 8.84 -3.62
N GLU A 95 33.98 10.04 -4.24
CA GLU A 95 33.19 10.30 -5.45
C GLU A 95 33.85 9.57 -6.63
N ILE A 96 33.04 8.86 -7.41
CA ILE A 96 33.50 8.09 -8.57
C ILE A 96 32.66 8.42 -9.80
N SER A 97 33.18 8.10 -10.98
CA SER A 97 32.45 8.28 -12.24
C SER A 97 31.28 7.29 -12.38
N TRP A 98 30.29 7.63 -13.21
CA TRP A 98 29.22 6.69 -13.57
C TRP A 98 29.73 5.42 -14.24
N ASP A 99 30.76 5.51 -15.09
CA ASP A 99 31.32 4.33 -15.75
C ASP A 99 31.92 3.35 -14.73
N GLU A 100 32.69 3.87 -13.76
CA GLU A 100 33.23 3.07 -12.65
C GLU A 100 32.11 2.49 -11.78
N ALA A 101 31.12 3.29 -11.40
CA ALA A 101 30.00 2.83 -10.59
C ALA A 101 29.20 1.71 -11.27
N LEU A 102 28.96 1.82 -12.58
CA LEU A 102 28.26 0.80 -13.37
C LEU A 102 29.13 -0.44 -13.61
N GLU A 103 30.44 -0.29 -13.74
CA GLU A 103 31.37 -1.43 -13.82
C GLU A 103 31.33 -2.25 -12.52
N ILE A 104 31.46 -1.59 -11.37
CA ILE A 104 31.36 -2.22 -10.04
C ILE A 104 30.01 -2.92 -9.88
N ALA A 105 28.90 -2.22 -10.16
CA ALA A 105 27.57 -2.80 -10.04
C ALA A 105 27.38 -4.00 -10.99
N THR A 106 27.87 -3.90 -12.23
CA THR A 106 27.81 -5.00 -13.22
C THR A 106 28.65 -6.19 -12.77
N GLU A 107 29.81 -5.98 -12.17
CA GLU A 107 30.66 -7.05 -11.64
C GLU A 107 29.97 -7.79 -10.49
N TRP A 108 29.48 -7.05 -9.48
CA TRP A 108 28.84 -7.64 -8.30
C TRP A 108 27.56 -8.40 -8.68
N LEU A 109 26.69 -7.75 -9.46
CA LEU A 109 25.43 -8.35 -9.94
C LEU A 109 25.70 -9.49 -10.94
N GLY A 110 26.68 -9.35 -11.82
CA GLY A 110 27.04 -10.36 -12.81
C GLY A 110 27.59 -11.63 -12.17
N THR A 111 28.39 -11.50 -11.11
CA THR A 111 28.91 -12.63 -10.33
C THR A 111 27.79 -13.42 -9.70
N VAL A 112 26.88 -12.73 -8.98
CA VAL A 112 25.72 -13.37 -8.34
C VAL A 112 24.80 -14.02 -9.37
N ARG A 113 24.54 -13.36 -10.50
CA ARG A 113 23.69 -13.90 -11.56
C ARG A 113 24.24 -15.18 -12.19
N LYS A 114 25.57 -15.30 -12.30
CA LYS A 114 26.26 -16.49 -12.82
C LYS A 114 26.37 -17.64 -11.82
N SER A 115 26.40 -17.34 -10.52
CA SER A 115 26.56 -18.34 -9.47
C SER A 115 25.23 -18.80 -8.90
N ASP A 116 24.53 -17.94 -8.17
CA ASP A 116 23.24 -18.21 -7.54
C ASP A 116 22.40 -16.90 -7.49
N PRO A 117 21.45 -16.71 -8.41
CA PRO A 117 20.61 -15.52 -8.46
C PRO A 117 19.85 -15.24 -7.15
N LYS A 118 19.66 -16.23 -6.26
CA LYS A 118 19.05 -16.03 -4.93
C LYS A 118 19.88 -15.12 -4.03
N ARG A 119 21.18 -15.01 -4.26
CA ARG A 119 22.07 -14.19 -3.43
C ARG A 119 21.95 -12.68 -3.69
N LEU A 120 21.11 -12.26 -4.65
CA LEU A 120 20.68 -10.86 -4.79
C LEU A 120 19.35 -10.66 -4.09
N ALA A 121 19.30 -9.77 -3.09
CA ALA A 121 18.06 -9.21 -2.56
C ALA A 121 17.81 -7.83 -3.18
N PHE A 122 16.76 -7.68 -3.98
CA PHE A 122 16.42 -6.42 -4.65
C PHE A 122 15.06 -5.90 -4.18
N PHE A 123 15.05 -4.89 -3.30
CA PHE A 123 13.83 -4.39 -2.67
C PHE A 123 13.68 -2.88 -2.87
N THR A 124 12.46 -2.44 -3.19
CA THR A 124 12.19 -1.03 -3.49
C THR A 124 11.23 -0.42 -2.47
N GLY A 125 11.58 0.77 -1.99
CA GLY A 125 10.75 1.55 -1.08
C GLY A 125 9.65 2.24 -1.87
N ARG A 126 9.60 3.58 -1.82
CA ARG A 126 8.60 4.33 -2.61
C ARG A 126 8.99 4.30 -4.09
N ASP A 127 8.62 3.21 -4.75
CA ASP A 127 8.74 2.97 -6.19
C ASP A 127 7.36 3.14 -6.85
N GLN A 128 7.28 3.97 -7.90
CA GLN A 128 6.09 4.15 -8.74
C GLN A 128 6.23 3.53 -10.13
N SER A 129 7.28 2.73 -10.32
CA SER A 129 7.64 2.02 -11.55
C SER A 129 7.74 0.52 -11.31
N GLN A 130 6.86 -0.05 -10.47
CA GLN A 130 6.95 -1.46 -10.06
C GLN A 130 6.79 -2.43 -11.24
N SER A 131 6.14 -1.98 -12.31
CA SER A 131 6.08 -2.70 -13.59
C SER A 131 7.47 -2.88 -14.22
N LEU A 132 8.37 -1.90 -14.13
CA LEU A 132 9.75 -2.02 -14.62
C LEU A 132 10.64 -2.74 -13.61
N THR A 133 10.64 -2.34 -12.34
CA THR A 133 11.57 -2.92 -11.34
C THR A 133 11.28 -4.40 -11.11
N GLY A 134 10.01 -4.80 -11.06
CA GLY A 134 9.62 -6.20 -10.99
C GLY A 134 9.93 -6.97 -12.28
N PHE A 135 9.82 -6.33 -13.44
CA PHE A 135 10.24 -6.93 -14.71
C PHE A 135 11.76 -7.12 -14.79
N TRP A 136 12.54 -6.14 -14.33
CA TRP A 136 13.99 -6.22 -14.24
C TRP A 136 14.43 -7.36 -13.32
N ALA A 137 13.85 -7.46 -12.12
CA ALA A 137 14.15 -8.54 -11.18
C ALA A 137 13.83 -9.92 -11.76
N MET A 138 12.73 -10.02 -12.53
CA MET A 138 12.30 -11.24 -13.18
C MET A 138 13.28 -11.65 -14.27
N GLN A 139 13.81 -10.69 -15.03
CA GLN A 139 14.85 -10.93 -16.04
C GLN A 139 16.21 -11.26 -15.43
N TYR A 140 16.52 -10.70 -14.25
CA TYR A 140 17.70 -11.08 -13.47
C TYR A 140 17.63 -12.53 -12.98
N GLY A 141 16.43 -13.03 -12.64
CA GLY A 141 16.24 -14.39 -12.14
C GLY A 141 16.26 -14.53 -10.62
N THR A 142 16.27 -13.43 -9.85
CA THR A 142 16.26 -13.49 -8.39
C THR A 142 14.83 -13.71 -7.88
N PRO A 143 14.56 -14.61 -6.91
CA PRO A 143 13.25 -14.69 -6.26
C PRO A 143 13.03 -13.54 -5.25
N ASN A 144 14.08 -12.83 -4.86
CA ASN A 144 14.09 -11.89 -3.73
C ASN A 144 13.78 -10.48 -4.21
N PHE A 145 12.52 -10.29 -4.61
CA PHE A 145 11.99 -9.00 -5.01
C PHE A 145 10.65 -8.72 -4.32
N ALA A 146 10.54 -7.52 -3.74
CA ALA A 146 9.28 -6.91 -3.37
C ALA A 146 9.43 -5.38 -3.26
N ALA A 147 8.31 -4.67 -3.43
CA ALA A 147 8.20 -3.27 -3.09
C ALA A 147 7.71 -3.09 -1.62
N HIS A 148 7.64 -1.85 -1.14
CA HIS A 148 7.16 -1.47 0.21
C HIS A 148 5.70 -1.87 0.58
N GLY A 149 4.99 -2.65 -0.24
CA GLY A 149 3.57 -2.98 -0.02
C GLY A 149 3.31 -3.66 1.33
N GLY A 150 4.23 -4.53 1.78
CA GLY A 150 4.19 -5.15 3.11
C GLY A 150 4.28 -4.17 4.30
N PHE A 151 4.72 -2.93 4.09
CA PHE A 151 4.69 -1.84 5.08
C PHE A 151 3.43 -0.97 4.99
N CYS A 152 2.77 -1.00 3.84
CA CYS A 152 1.76 -0.03 3.48
C CYS A 152 0.36 -0.52 3.86
N SER A 153 -0.19 -1.45 3.09
CA SER A 153 -1.62 -1.79 3.17
C SER A 153 -2.00 -3.08 2.43
N VAL A 154 -1.11 -4.08 2.41
CA VAL A 154 -1.38 -5.37 1.72
C VAL A 154 -2.55 -6.16 2.31
N ASN A 155 -2.82 -6.12 3.61
CA ASN A 155 -4.02 -6.68 4.24
C ASN A 155 -5.30 -6.10 3.63
N MET A 156 -5.33 -4.78 3.39
CA MET A 156 -6.48 -4.13 2.74
C MET A 156 -6.60 -4.56 1.27
N ALA A 157 -5.49 -4.51 0.52
CA ALA A 157 -5.49 -4.89 -0.89
C ALA A 157 -5.83 -6.38 -1.08
N ALA A 158 -5.19 -7.29 -0.36
CA ALA A 158 -5.42 -8.73 -0.45
C ALA A 158 -6.80 -9.10 0.11
N GLY A 159 -7.20 -8.55 1.26
CA GLY A 159 -8.54 -8.77 1.83
C GLY A 159 -9.64 -8.42 0.84
N GLY A 160 -9.52 -7.29 0.15
CA GLY A 160 -10.44 -6.91 -0.91
C GLY A 160 -10.32 -7.74 -2.19
N LEU A 161 -9.11 -7.97 -2.71
CA LEU A 161 -8.91 -8.70 -3.97
C LEU A 161 -9.35 -10.16 -3.90
N TYR A 162 -9.20 -10.82 -2.74
CA TYR A 162 -9.71 -12.18 -2.52
C TYR A 162 -11.22 -12.21 -2.24
N THR A 163 -11.84 -11.09 -1.86
CA THR A 163 -13.26 -11.02 -1.50
C THR A 163 -14.12 -10.51 -2.65
N PHE A 164 -13.77 -9.41 -3.30
CA PHE A 164 -14.63 -8.76 -4.30
C PHE A 164 -13.86 -8.18 -5.50
N GLY A 165 -12.57 -8.51 -5.65
CA GLY A 165 -11.79 -8.17 -6.84
C GLY A 165 -11.34 -6.72 -6.92
N GLY A 166 -11.45 -5.96 -5.83
CA GLY A 166 -10.87 -4.62 -5.70
C GLY A 166 -10.55 -4.33 -4.24
N ALA A 167 -10.36 -3.07 -3.89
CA ALA A 167 -10.16 -2.59 -2.52
C ALA A 167 -10.50 -1.10 -2.48
N PHE A 168 -10.12 -0.37 -1.44
CA PHE A 168 -10.22 1.10 -1.42
C PHE A 168 -9.02 1.78 -2.10
N TRP A 169 -9.13 3.09 -2.38
CA TRP A 169 -8.07 3.99 -2.85
C TRP A 169 -7.58 3.77 -4.29
N GLU A 170 -6.49 3.04 -4.52
CA GLU A 170 -5.96 2.80 -5.88
C GLU A 170 -6.92 1.94 -6.72
N PHE A 171 -7.87 1.28 -6.06
CA PHE A 171 -8.76 0.30 -6.64
C PHE A 171 -10.19 0.85 -6.84
N GLY A 172 -10.53 1.95 -6.19
CA GLY A 172 -11.86 2.53 -6.20
C GLY A 172 -12.06 3.63 -5.17
N ASP A 173 -13.13 4.39 -5.34
CA ASP A 173 -13.50 5.52 -4.48
C ASP A 173 -15.00 5.49 -4.15
N PRO A 174 -15.42 6.14 -3.05
CA PRO A 174 -16.81 6.49 -2.82
C PRO A 174 -17.43 7.23 -4.02
N ASP A 175 -18.72 7.00 -4.25
CA ASP A 175 -19.51 7.86 -5.12
C ASP A 175 -19.76 9.21 -4.46
N TRP A 176 -18.79 10.11 -4.60
CA TRP A 176 -18.83 11.44 -3.97
C TRP A 176 -20.07 12.26 -4.33
N ASP A 177 -20.70 11.97 -5.47
CA ASP A 177 -21.82 12.72 -6.01
C ASP A 177 -23.18 12.16 -5.56
N LEU A 178 -23.26 10.89 -5.14
CA LEU A 178 -24.53 10.26 -4.75
C LEU A 178 -24.55 9.65 -3.33
N THR A 179 -23.41 9.40 -2.69
CA THR A 179 -23.36 8.88 -1.32
C THR A 179 -24.11 9.80 -0.34
N LYS A 180 -24.86 9.20 0.59
CA LYS A 180 -25.59 9.89 1.67
C LYS A 180 -25.01 9.62 3.06
N TYR A 181 -24.35 8.48 3.24
CA TYR A 181 -23.67 8.12 4.48
C TYR A 181 -22.30 7.51 4.17
N PHE A 182 -21.25 8.11 4.71
CA PHE A 182 -19.86 7.76 4.41
C PHE A 182 -19.11 7.37 5.69
N MET A 183 -18.50 6.18 5.70
CA MET A 183 -17.67 5.71 6.82
C MET A 183 -16.19 5.68 6.47
N LEU A 184 -15.36 6.25 7.35
CA LEU A 184 -13.91 6.27 7.27
C LEU A 184 -13.30 5.38 8.37
N PHE A 185 -12.61 4.31 8.01
CA PHE A 185 -11.98 3.39 8.97
C PHE A 185 -10.45 3.52 8.95
N GLY A 186 -9.87 4.03 10.04
CA GLY A 186 -8.41 4.08 10.21
C GLY A 186 -7.66 4.86 9.12
N VAL A 187 -8.26 5.94 8.60
CA VAL A 187 -7.72 6.77 7.53
C VAL A 187 -6.98 7.99 8.10
N ALA A 188 -5.76 8.25 7.60
CA ALA A 188 -4.95 9.45 7.92
C ALA A 188 -4.87 10.38 6.70
N GLU A 189 -4.60 11.68 6.89
CA GLU A 189 -4.78 12.71 5.85
C GLU A 189 -3.75 12.69 4.71
N ASP A 190 -2.73 11.83 4.79
CA ASP A 190 -1.78 11.61 3.70
C ASP A 190 -2.25 10.53 2.70
N HIS A 191 -3.27 9.72 3.03
CA HIS A 191 -3.83 8.64 2.19
C HIS A 191 -5.37 8.68 2.08
N ALA A 192 -6.00 9.07 0.98
CA ALA A 192 -5.55 9.86 -0.16
C ALA A 192 -5.81 11.34 0.12
N SER A 193 -4.82 12.21 -0.11
CA SER A 193 -4.92 13.61 0.35
C SER A 193 -5.97 14.42 -0.42
N ASN A 194 -5.71 14.83 -1.66
CA ASN A 194 -6.61 15.76 -2.37
C ASN A 194 -7.94 15.14 -2.81
N PRO A 195 -8.00 13.90 -3.36
CA PRO A 195 -9.26 13.31 -3.80
C PRO A 195 -10.30 13.19 -2.69
N ILE A 196 -9.92 12.68 -1.51
CA ILE A 196 -10.83 12.54 -0.37
C ILE A 196 -11.23 13.92 0.19
N LYS A 197 -10.34 14.92 0.21
CA LYS A 197 -10.70 16.28 0.65
C LYS A 197 -11.78 16.89 -0.25
N ILE A 198 -11.63 16.75 -1.56
CA ILE A 198 -12.64 17.19 -2.54
C ILE A 198 -13.93 16.40 -2.32
N GLY A 199 -13.83 15.08 -2.15
CA GLY A 199 -14.94 14.18 -1.90
C GLY A 199 -15.75 14.53 -0.65
N ILE A 200 -15.10 14.61 0.51
CA ILE A 200 -15.72 15.04 1.77
C ILE A 200 -16.35 16.43 1.61
N GLY A 201 -15.68 17.37 0.92
CA GLY A 201 -16.25 18.67 0.61
C GLY A 201 -17.59 18.58 -0.14
N LYS A 202 -17.67 17.73 -1.16
CA LYS A 202 -18.93 17.45 -1.90
C LYS A 202 -19.99 16.82 -1.00
N LEU A 203 -19.63 15.83 -0.19
CA LEU A 203 -20.56 15.15 0.72
C LEU A 203 -21.16 16.15 1.72
N LYS A 204 -20.33 16.92 2.41
CA LYS A 204 -20.78 17.91 3.40
C LYS A 204 -21.64 19.00 2.78
N ALA A 205 -21.30 19.47 1.57
CA ALA A 205 -22.09 20.48 0.86
C ALA A 205 -23.52 19.99 0.53
N ARG A 206 -23.72 18.68 0.39
CA ARG A 206 -25.03 18.04 0.15
C ARG A 206 -25.74 17.59 1.43
N GLY A 207 -25.11 17.74 2.61
CA GLY A 207 -25.65 17.27 3.88
C GLY A 207 -25.53 15.76 4.10
N ALA A 208 -24.64 15.07 3.37
CA ALA A 208 -24.36 13.66 3.62
C ALA A 208 -23.59 13.50 4.96
N LYS A 209 -23.93 12.45 5.72
CA LYS A 209 -23.31 12.17 7.02
C LYS A 209 -21.93 11.51 6.83
N VAL A 210 -20.90 12.06 7.49
CA VAL A 210 -19.55 11.51 7.50
C VAL A 210 -19.23 10.97 8.90
N VAL A 211 -18.99 9.67 9.01
CA VAL A 211 -18.60 8.98 10.26
C VAL A 211 -17.15 8.55 10.17
N SER A 212 -16.38 8.91 11.18
CA SER A 212 -14.98 8.50 11.33
C SER A 212 -14.86 7.45 12.44
N VAL A 213 -14.26 6.32 12.10
CA VAL A 213 -13.89 5.24 13.02
C VAL A 213 -12.37 5.23 13.15
N ASN A 214 -11.88 5.81 14.23
CA ASN A 214 -10.45 6.06 14.43
C ASN A 214 -10.16 6.30 15.92
N PRO A 215 -9.09 5.75 16.52
CA PRO A 215 -8.73 6.05 17.91
C PRO A 215 -8.38 7.53 18.18
N VAL A 216 -8.13 8.32 17.13
CA VAL A 216 -7.63 9.70 17.22
C VAL A 216 -8.46 10.64 16.35
N ARG A 217 -8.87 11.78 16.92
CA ARG A 217 -9.70 12.79 16.28
C ARG A 217 -8.89 13.95 15.70
N THR A 218 -8.17 13.67 14.62
CA THR A 218 -7.40 14.66 13.83
C THR A 218 -7.82 14.62 12.36
N GLY A 219 -7.56 15.68 11.59
CA GLY A 219 -7.72 15.61 10.15
C GLY A 219 -9.13 15.40 9.63
N TYR A 220 -9.30 14.37 8.80
CA TYR A 220 -10.62 13.93 8.33
C TYR A 220 -11.55 13.58 9.50
N ASN A 221 -11.00 13.03 10.58
CA ASN A 221 -11.73 12.66 11.78
C ASN A 221 -12.19 13.90 12.57
N ALA A 222 -11.47 15.02 12.47
CA ALA A 222 -11.85 16.29 13.10
C ALA A 222 -13.00 17.01 12.37
N VAL A 223 -13.16 16.77 11.07
CA VAL A 223 -14.25 17.36 10.25
C VAL A 223 -15.41 16.39 10.01
N ALA A 224 -15.35 15.16 10.53
CA ALA A 224 -16.45 14.21 10.52
C ALA A 224 -17.62 14.73 11.38
N ASP A 225 -18.84 14.32 11.01
CA ASP A 225 -20.05 14.65 11.77
C ASP A 225 -20.16 13.78 13.03
N GLU A 226 -19.55 12.59 13.01
CA GLU A 226 -19.46 11.67 14.13
C GLU A 226 -18.05 11.04 14.20
N TRP A 227 -17.50 10.95 15.41
CA TRP A 227 -16.21 10.31 15.69
C TRP A 227 -16.40 9.14 16.66
N VAL A 228 -16.08 7.94 16.20
CA VAL A 228 -16.14 6.67 16.93
C VAL A 228 -14.71 6.30 17.36
N GLY A 229 -14.37 6.64 18.60
CA GLY A 229 -13.03 6.54 19.19
C GLY A 229 -12.68 5.17 19.80
N LEU A 230 -12.73 4.10 19.01
CA LEU A 230 -12.47 2.73 19.49
C LEU A 230 -11.00 2.43 19.79
N ARG A 231 -10.74 1.33 20.52
CA ARG A 231 -9.38 0.83 20.79
C ARG A 231 -8.71 0.23 19.54
N PRO A 232 -7.45 0.58 19.21
CA PRO A 232 -6.75 0.00 18.05
C PRO A 232 -6.80 -1.53 18.01
N GLY A 233 -6.96 -2.10 16.82
CA GLY A 233 -7.01 -3.56 16.62
C GLY A 233 -8.35 -4.22 16.94
N THR A 234 -9.35 -3.46 17.43
CA THR A 234 -10.71 -3.98 17.76
C THR A 234 -11.77 -3.66 16.70
N ASP A 235 -11.38 -3.05 15.57
CA ASP A 235 -12.29 -2.67 14.48
C ASP A 235 -13.10 -3.86 13.94
N GLY A 236 -12.51 -5.05 13.90
CA GLY A 236 -13.20 -6.28 13.48
C GLY A 236 -14.35 -6.67 14.41
N LEU A 237 -14.25 -6.42 15.73
CA LEU A 237 -15.37 -6.63 16.65
C LEU A 237 -16.50 -5.64 16.37
N PHE A 238 -16.18 -4.36 16.19
CA PHE A 238 -17.17 -3.34 15.86
C PHE A 238 -17.91 -3.67 14.56
N VAL A 239 -17.17 -3.98 13.49
CA VAL A 239 -17.76 -4.37 12.19
C VAL A 239 -18.58 -5.66 12.32
N GLY A 240 -18.10 -6.64 13.08
CA GLY A 240 -18.82 -7.87 13.36
C GLY A 240 -20.15 -7.62 14.07
N ALA A 241 -20.19 -6.68 15.02
CA ALA A 241 -21.41 -6.29 15.71
C ALA A 241 -22.40 -5.52 14.82
N LEU A 242 -21.90 -4.70 13.87
CA LEU A 242 -22.76 -4.13 12.85
C LEU A 242 -23.39 -5.23 11.98
N ILE A 243 -22.60 -6.22 11.56
CA ILE A 243 -23.09 -7.37 10.78
C ILE A 243 -24.10 -8.19 11.61
N HIS A 244 -23.83 -8.43 12.88
CA HIS A 244 -24.75 -9.10 13.81
C HIS A 244 -26.13 -8.43 13.81
N GLU A 245 -26.18 -7.11 13.98
CA GLU A 245 -27.42 -6.35 14.00
C GLU A 245 -28.16 -6.39 12.66
N LEU A 246 -27.43 -6.35 11.52
CA LEU A 246 -28.04 -6.49 10.20
C LEU A 246 -28.69 -7.86 9.99
N PHE A 247 -28.03 -8.95 10.42
CA PHE A 247 -28.63 -10.29 10.40
C PHE A 247 -29.83 -10.40 11.34
N ARG A 248 -29.70 -9.92 12.59
CA ARG A 248 -30.75 -9.97 13.62
C ARG A 248 -32.02 -9.23 13.21
N THR A 249 -31.85 -8.10 12.52
CA THR A 249 -32.97 -7.27 12.02
C THR A 249 -33.40 -7.62 10.59
N GLN A 250 -32.74 -8.59 9.95
CA GLN A 250 -32.99 -9.03 8.57
C GLN A 250 -32.84 -7.89 7.54
N GLN A 251 -31.95 -6.94 7.82
CA GLN A 251 -31.68 -5.79 6.95
C GLN A 251 -30.42 -6.05 6.13
N ILE A 252 -30.55 -6.98 5.17
CA ILE A 252 -29.50 -7.40 4.25
C ILE A 252 -30.07 -7.58 2.84
N ASP A 253 -29.27 -7.34 1.80
CA ASP A 253 -29.71 -7.40 0.41
C ASP A 253 -29.66 -8.83 -0.17
N LEU A 254 -30.69 -9.64 0.11
CA LEU A 254 -30.71 -11.05 -0.31
C LEU A 254 -30.67 -11.24 -1.83
N ASP A 255 -31.30 -10.36 -2.62
CA ASP A 255 -31.26 -10.45 -4.08
C ASP A 255 -29.85 -10.20 -4.61
N TYR A 256 -29.17 -9.18 -4.08
CA TYR A 256 -27.77 -8.89 -4.39
C TYR A 256 -26.84 -10.05 -4.02
N LEU A 257 -27.02 -10.63 -2.82
CA LEU A 257 -26.23 -11.77 -2.34
C LEU A 257 -26.40 -12.99 -3.24
N VAL A 258 -27.62 -13.30 -3.69
CA VAL A 258 -27.88 -14.42 -4.60
C VAL A 258 -27.22 -14.21 -5.96
N ARG A 259 -27.27 -12.98 -6.50
CA ARG A 259 -26.81 -12.70 -7.87
C ARG A 259 -25.30 -12.58 -8.03
N TYR A 260 -24.60 -12.04 -7.04
CA TYR A 260 -23.22 -11.57 -7.22
C TYR A 260 -22.22 -12.22 -6.27
N THR A 261 -22.65 -13.12 -5.39
CA THR A 261 -21.78 -13.70 -4.36
C THR A 261 -21.86 -15.23 -4.35
N ASN A 262 -20.97 -15.85 -3.59
CA ASN A 262 -21.04 -17.28 -3.28
C ASN A 262 -21.96 -17.64 -2.10
N ALA A 263 -22.80 -16.73 -1.61
CA ALA A 263 -23.80 -17.00 -0.56
C ALA A 263 -24.64 -18.28 -0.76
N PRO A 264 -25.14 -18.60 -1.98
CA PRO A 264 -25.94 -19.81 -2.17
C PRO A 264 -25.12 -21.09 -2.37
N TRP A 265 -23.80 -21.00 -2.56
CA TRP A 265 -22.96 -22.16 -2.89
C TRP A 265 -22.89 -23.13 -1.70
N LEU A 266 -23.00 -24.41 -1.99
CA LEU A 266 -22.95 -25.47 -0.98
C LEU A 266 -21.51 -25.77 -0.58
N VAL A 267 -21.25 -25.71 0.72
CA VAL A 267 -19.99 -26.06 1.37
C VAL A 267 -20.14 -27.46 1.97
N ILE A 268 -19.20 -28.36 1.66
CA ILE A 268 -19.18 -29.73 2.17
C ILE A 268 -18.90 -29.68 3.67
N ASP A 269 -19.77 -30.31 4.46
CA ASP A 269 -19.63 -30.47 5.91
C ASP A 269 -19.27 -31.93 6.18
N ALA A 270 -17.96 -32.21 6.22
CA ALA A 270 -17.43 -33.56 6.37
C ALA A 270 -16.13 -33.53 7.21
N PRO A 271 -16.22 -33.19 8.51
CA PRO A 271 -15.06 -33.03 9.37
C PRO A 271 -14.11 -34.24 9.33
N GLY A 272 -12.81 -33.97 9.21
CA GLY A 272 -11.77 -35.00 9.14
C GLY A 272 -11.53 -35.61 7.76
N THR A 273 -12.14 -35.05 6.71
CA THR A 273 -11.88 -35.44 5.31
C THR A 273 -11.12 -34.36 4.54
N ASP A 274 -10.49 -34.74 3.44
CA ASP A 274 -9.78 -33.83 2.52
C ASP A 274 -10.73 -32.91 1.72
N ARG A 275 -12.05 -33.08 1.89
CA ARG A 275 -13.10 -32.30 1.23
C ARG A 275 -13.83 -31.36 2.19
N ASP A 276 -13.53 -31.40 3.49
CA ASP A 276 -14.21 -30.59 4.49
C ASP A 276 -14.06 -29.09 4.21
N GLY A 277 -15.19 -28.37 4.25
CA GLY A 277 -15.23 -26.93 4.01
C GLY A 277 -14.95 -26.50 2.56
N LEU A 278 -14.78 -27.41 1.61
CA LEU A 278 -14.65 -27.07 0.18
C LEU A 278 -16.03 -26.92 -0.47
N PHE A 279 -16.11 -26.19 -1.58
CA PHE A 279 -17.36 -26.10 -2.33
C PHE A 279 -17.70 -27.44 -2.99
N ALA A 280 -18.97 -27.84 -2.86
CA ALA A 280 -19.52 -28.94 -3.63
C ALA A 280 -19.57 -28.53 -5.11
N ARG A 281 -19.13 -29.40 -6.02
CA ARG A 281 -19.06 -29.11 -7.45
C ARG A 281 -19.66 -30.24 -8.28
N ASP A 282 -20.23 -29.88 -9.44
CA ASP A 282 -20.67 -30.84 -10.46
C ASP A 282 -19.46 -31.43 -11.23
N ALA A 283 -19.75 -32.28 -12.22
CA ALA A 283 -18.73 -32.92 -13.06
C ALA A 283 -17.91 -31.91 -13.91
N ASP A 284 -18.48 -30.74 -14.20
CA ASP A 284 -17.84 -29.67 -14.97
C ASP A 284 -17.08 -28.68 -14.06
N GLY A 285 -17.07 -28.91 -12.75
CA GLY A 285 -16.40 -28.07 -11.75
C GLY A 285 -17.20 -26.84 -11.32
N ASN A 286 -18.46 -26.70 -11.73
CA ASN A 286 -19.30 -25.60 -11.27
C ASN A 286 -19.74 -25.81 -9.82
N PRO A 287 -19.82 -24.75 -9.01
CA PRO A 287 -20.33 -24.85 -7.65
C PRO A 287 -21.79 -25.29 -7.67
N LEU A 288 -22.16 -26.18 -6.76
CA LEU A 288 -23.54 -26.66 -6.60
C LEU A 288 -24.33 -25.74 -5.69
N VAL A 289 -25.62 -25.59 -6.01
CA VAL A 289 -26.63 -24.97 -5.15
C VAL A 289 -27.88 -25.87 -5.10
N TRP A 290 -28.74 -25.65 -4.12
CA TRP A 290 -30.08 -26.26 -4.11
C TRP A 290 -31.10 -25.31 -4.72
N ASP A 291 -31.63 -25.64 -5.89
CA ASP A 291 -32.64 -24.84 -6.57
C ASP A 291 -34.04 -25.15 -6.02
N LYS A 292 -34.72 -24.13 -5.50
CA LYS A 292 -36.08 -24.28 -4.96
C LYS A 292 -37.12 -24.46 -6.05
N ALA A 293 -36.87 -23.95 -7.26
CA ALA A 293 -37.84 -24.02 -8.34
C ALA A 293 -37.93 -25.43 -8.94
N THR A 294 -36.79 -26.11 -9.07
CA THR A 294 -36.71 -27.48 -9.61
C THR A 294 -36.62 -28.56 -8.53
N GLU A 295 -36.48 -28.18 -7.26
CA GLU A 295 -36.23 -29.08 -6.13
C GLU A 295 -35.06 -30.04 -6.38
N ALA A 296 -34.00 -29.53 -7.00
CA ALA A 296 -32.83 -30.30 -7.41
C ALA A 296 -31.52 -29.52 -7.24
N TYR A 297 -30.40 -30.21 -7.40
CA TYR A 297 -29.09 -29.57 -7.48
C TYR A 297 -28.94 -28.83 -8.82
N GLY A 298 -28.49 -27.59 -8.74
CA GLY A 298 -28.25 -26.73 -9.90
C GLY A 298 -26.85 -26.14 -9.92
N ASN A 299 -26.48 -25.60 -11.08
CA ASN A 299 -25.24 -24.85 -11.26
C ASN A 299 -25.38 -23.46 -10.58
N GLY A 300 -24.54 -23.19 -9.58
CA GLY A 300 -24.49 -21.93 -8.83
C GLY A 300 -24.00 -20.72 -9.62
N LYS A 301 -23.65 -20.90 -10.89
CA LYS A 301 -23.33 -19.85 -11.86
C LYS A 301 -24.40 -19.73 -12.97
N ALA A 302 -25.51 -20.45 -12.88
CA ALA A 302 -26.61 -20.31 -13.83
C ALA A 302 -27.38 -19.00 -13.61
N ALA A 303 -27.83 -18.38 -14.71
CA ALA A 303 -28.49 -17.07 -14.72
C ALA A 303 -29.82 -17.02 -13.94
N ASP A 304 -30.64 -18.07 -14.08
CA ASP A 304 -32.05 -18.09 -13.65
C ASP A 304 -32.28 -18.95 -12.39
N ILE A 305 -31.21 -19.24 -11.67
CA ILE A 305 -31.25 -20.11 -10.49
C ILE A 305 -32.02 -19.46 -9.33
N GLN A 306 -32.85 -20.24 -8.62
CA GLN A 306 -33.58 -19.77 -7.42
C GLN A 306 -33.10 -20.50 -6.17
N PRO A 307 -31.88 -20.20 -5.68
CA PRO A 307 -31.23 -21.03 -4.69
C PRO A 307 -31.87 -20.91 -3.30
N ALA A 308 -31.81 -21.99 -2.53
CA ALA A 308 -32.00 -21.95 -1.09
C ALA A 308 -30.74 -21.40 -0.42
N LEU A 309 -30.91 -20.43 0.47
CA LEU A 309 -29.82 -19.84 1.27
C LEU A 309 -29.62 -20.56 2.60
N THR A 310 -30.53 -21.47 2.97
CA THR A 310 -30.46 -22.23 4.22
C THR A 310 -30.89 -23.68 4.02
N GLY A 311 -30.44 -24.49 4.97
CA GLY A 311 -30.78 -25.88 5.16
C GLY A 311 -29.70 -26.82 4.66
N THR A 312 -29.37 -27.79 5.51
CA THR A 312 -28.53 -28.95 5.21
C THR A 312 -29.08 -29.78 4.04
N ARG A 313 -28.19 -30.27 3.18
CA ARG A 313 -28.50 -31.10 2.01
C ARG A 313 -27.57 -32.31 1.94
N THR A 314 -28.09 -33.43 1.46
CA THR A 314 -27.31 -34.65 1.19
C THR A 314 -26.98 -34.73 -0.30
N LEU A 315 -25.71 -34.49 -0.64
CA LEU A 315 -25.19 -34.53 -2.00
C LEU A 315 -25.42 -35.91 -2.65
N PRO A 316 -25.37 -36.02 -4.00
CA PRO A 316 -25.59 -37.29 -4.70
C PRO A 316 -24.67 -38.45 -4.28
N ASP A 317 -23.50 -38.13 -3.72
CA ASP A 317 -22.53 -39.11 -3.21
C ASP A 317 -22.66 -39.39 -1.70
N GLY A 318 -23.72 -38.89 -1.07
CA GLY A 318 -24.03 -39.12 0.35
C GLY A 318 -23.38 -38.14 1.32
N ARG A 319 -22.49 -37.25 0.87
CA ARG A 319 -21.89 -36.21 1.73
C ARG A 319 -22.93 -35.16 2.12
N ILE A 320 -22.72 -34.53 3.27
CA ILE A 320 -23.56 -33.42 3.73
C ILE A 320 -22.96 -32.09 3.28
N ALA A 321 -23.81 -31.14 2.91
CA ALA A 321 -23.40 -29.79 2.56
C ALA A 321 -24.41 -28.73 3.04
N ARG A 322 -23.92 -27.52 3.32
CA ARG A 322 -24.71 -26.36 3.79
C ARG A 322 -24.36 -25.11 2.96
N PRO A 323 -25.32 -24.21 2.66
CA PRO A 323 -25.02 -22.96 1.96
C PRO A 323 -24.08 -22.05 2.76
N VAL A 324 -23.24 -21.28 2.08
CA VAL A 324 -22.38 -20.25 2.70
C VAL A 324 -23.17 -19.28 3.57
N PHE A 325 -24.35 -18.85 3.10
CA PHE A 325 -25.19 -17.92 3.84
C PHE A 325 -25.59 -18.43 5.23
N GLU A 326 -25.89 -19.72 5.36
CA GLU A 326 -26.20 -20.36 6.65
C GLU A 326 -24.99 -20.33 7.59
N LEU A 327 -23.80 -20.68 7.09
CA LEU A 327 -22.54 -20.62 7.86
C LEU A 327 -22.20 -19.19 8.31
N MET A 328 -22.53 -18.19 7.50
CA MET A 328 -22.37 -16.79 7.88
C MET A 328 -23.37 -16.37 8.96
N ALA A 329 -24.64 -16.72 8.80
CA ALA A 329 -25.68 -16.41 9.78
C ALA A 329 -25.34 -17.03 11.13
N GLU A 330 -24.92 -18.29 11.18
CA GLU A 330 -24.45 -18.97 12.40
C GLU A 330 -23.29 -18.21 13.07
N ARG A 331 -22.31 -17.74 12.29
CA ARG A 331 -21.14 -17.03 12.83
C ARG A 331 -21.50 -15.65 13.37
N TYR A 332 -22.22 -14.85 12.61
CA TYR A 332 -22.43 -13.44 12.97
C TYR A 332 -23.63 -13.22 13.89
N LEU A 333 -24.57 -14.16 13.99
CA LEU A 333 -25.61 -14.15 15.03
C LEU A 333 -25.10 -14.69 16.38
N SER A 334 -23.85 -15.16 16.47
CA SER A 334 -23.29 -15.60 17.75
C SER A 334 -23.17 -14.44 18.74
N ASP A 335 -23.20 -14.79 20.04
CA ASP A 335 -23.05 -13.83 21.13
C ASP A 335 -21.66 -13.15 21.14
N ASP A 336 -20.67 -13.70 20.43
CA ASP A 336 -19.33 -13.11 20.29
C ASP A 336 -19.39 -11.72 19.62
N TYR A 337 -20.39 -11.50 18.77
CA TYR A 337 -20.61 -10.23 18.07
C TYR A 337 -21.83 -9.46 18.57
N ALA A 338 -22.49 -9.92 19.63
CA ALA A 338 -23.54 -9.14 20.26
C ALA A 338 -22.98 -7.77 20.73
N PRO A 339 -23.66 -6.65 20.51
CA PRO A 339 -23.21 -5.32 20.94
C PRO A 339 -22.78 -5.26 22.41
N GLU A 340 -23.46 -6.00 23.29
CA GLU A 340 -23.16 -6.11 24.72
C GLU A 340 -21.80 -6.74 25.00
N THR A 341 -21.43 -7.77 24.23
CA THR A 341 -20.13 -8.45 24.31
C THR A 341 -19.02 -7.56 23.75
N VAL A 342 -19.29 -6.86 22.65
CA VAL A 342 -18.32 -6.05 21.90
C VAL A 342 -18.03 -4.69 22.55
N ALA A 343 -18.97 -4.16 23.34
CA ALA A 343 -18.85 -2.85 23.99
C ALA A 343 -17.56 -2.71 24.82
N ALA A 344 -17.33 -3.65 25.75
CA ALA A 344 -16.20 -3.55 26.68
C ALA A 344 -14.83 -3.63 26.00
N PRO A 345 -14.54 -4.55 25.05
CA PRO A 345 -13.24 -4.60 24.34
C PRO A 345 -13.00 -3.40 23.41
N THR A 346 -14.03 -2.91 22.71
CA THR A 346 -13.90 -1.78 21.78
C THR A 346 -13.81 -0.44 22.52
N GLY A 347 -14.41 -0.35 23.70
CA GLY A 347 -14.59 0.90 24.44
C GLY A 347 -15.76 1.74 23.95
N LEU A 348 -16.70 1.15 23.21
CA LEU A 348 -17.93 1.79 22.71
C LEU A 348 -19.14 1.34 23.52
N ASP A 349 -20.22 2.10 23.47
CA ASP A 349 -21.49 1.71 24.08
C ASP A 349 -22.29 0.78 23.15
N ALA A 350 -22.93 -0.26 23.71
CA ALA A 350 -23.74 -1.20 22.93
C ALA A 350 -24.88 -0.50 22.15
N GLU A 351 -25.52 0.50 22.78
CA GLU A 351 -26.57 1.29 22.12
C GLU A 351 -26.05 2.15 20.96
N GLU A 352 -24.80 2.63 21.05
CA GLU A 352 -24.15 3.36 19.96
C GLU A 352 -23.94 2.44 18.76
N ILE A 353 -23.45 1.22 18.99
CA ILE A 353 -23.27 0.21 17.95
C ILE A 353 -24.61 -0.12 17.27
N ARG A 354 -25.67 -0.38 18.06
CA ARG A 354 -27.01 -0.68 17.51
C ARG A 354 -27.57 0.50 16.70
N ARG A 355 -27.38 1.73 17.17
CA ARG A 355 -27.81 2.94 16.43
C ARG A 355 -27.09 3.04 15.09
N ILE A 356 -25.76 2.88 15.05
CA ILE A 356 -24.99 2.97 13.79
C ILE A 356 -25.44 1.88 12.81
N ALA A 357 -25.66 0.65 13.28
CA ALA A 357 -26.18 -0.43 12.43
C ALA A 357 -27.56 -0.10 11.84
N ALA A 358 -28.46 0.44 12.67
CA ALA A 358 -29.80 0.85 12.23
C ALA A 358 -29.76 2.02 11.24
N GLU A 359 -28.87 2.99 11.42
CA GLU A 359 -28.66 4.10 10.49
C GLU A 359 -28.14 3.61 9.13
N LEU A 360 -27.14 2.71 9.14
CA LEU A 360 -26.60 2.13 7.90
C LEU A 360 -27.69 1.43 7.10
N ALA A 361 -28.49 0.61 7.76
CA ALA A 361 -29.57 -0.10 7.11
C ALA A 361 -30.72 0.82 6.67
N HIS A 362 -31.07 1.84 7.46
CA HIS A 362 -32.04 2.84 7.05
C HIS A 362 -31.61 3.51 5.74
N VAL A 363 -30.38 4.01 5.67
CA VAL A 363 -29.88 4.70 4.48
C VAL A 363 -29.73 3.74 3.30
N ALA A 364 -29.28 2.52 3.53
CA ALA A 364 -29.16 1.52 2.45
C ALA A 364 -30.52 1.15 1.84
N PHE A 365 -31.54 0.87 2.67
CA PHE A 365 -32.78 0.22 2.21
C PHE A 365 -34.02 1.13 2.16
N LYS A 366 -34.01 2.28 2.83
CA LYS A 366 -35.12 3.25 2.82
C LYS A 366 -34.84 4.50 2.01
N GLU A 367 -33.57 4.73 1.67
CA GLU A 367 -33.12 5.91 0.95
C GLU A 367 -32.46 5.58 -0.41
N GLU A 368 -32.81 4.41 -0.96
CA GLU A 368 -32.37 3.89 -2.25
C GLU A 368 -32.32 4.94 -3.37
N ILE A 369 -31.29 4.86 -4.20
CA ILE A 369 -31.15 5.70 -5.39
C ILE A 369 -31.54 4.87 -6.61
N VAL A 370 -32.38 5.43 -7.48
CA VAL A 370 -32.74 4.81 -8.76
C VAL A 370 -32.28 5.74 -9.88
N LEU A 371 -31.43 5.25 -10.77
CA LEU A 371 -31.02 5.97 -11.97
C LEU A 371 -31.73 5.36 -13.20
N ASP A 372 -32.32 6.21 -14.04
CA ASP A 372 -32.93 5.84 -15.33
C ASP A 372 -31.85 5.56 -16.39
N GLN A 373 -31.00 4.58 -16.10
CA GLN A 373 -29.86 4.20 -16.92
C GLN A 373 -29.92 2.70 -17.24
N PRO A 374 -30.31 2.33 -18.47
CA PRO A 374 -30.43 0.93 -18.83
C PRO A 374 -29.06 0.25 -18.89
N TRP A 375 -29.00 -1.01 -18.49
CA TRP A 375 -27.80 -1.83 -18.62
C TRP A 375 -28.13 -3.31 -18.76
N THR A 376 -27.15 -4.08 -19.23
CA THR A 376 -27.26 -5.53 -19.35
C THR A 376 -26.28 -6.18 -18.39
N ASP A 377 -26.78 -7.06 -17.54
CA ASP A 377 -25.93 -7.80 -16.62
C ASP A 377 -25.23 -8.99 -17.31
N TRP A 378 -24.33 -9.64 -16.58
CA TRP A 378 -23.51 -10.75 -17.04
C TRP A 378 -24.33 -11.95 -17.54
N ALA A 379 -25.57 -12.08 -17.07
CA ALA A 379 -26.52 -13.12 -17.45
C ALA A 379 -27.32 -12.76 -18.71
N GLY A 380 -27.10 -11.59 -19.30
CA GLY A 380 -27.83 -11.11 -20.48
C GLY A 380 -29.19 -10.49 -20.16
N ARG A 381 -29.51 -10.28 -18.88
CA ARG A 381 -30.77 -9.66 -18.47
C ARG A 381 -30.65 -8.15 -18.62
N ARG A 382 -31.64 -7.55 -19.29
CA ARG A 382 -31.74 -6.10 -19.44
C ARG A 382 -32.46 -5.52 -18.24
N HIS A 383 -31.85 -4.53 -17.61
CA HIS A 383 -32.41 -3.72 -16.54
C HIS A 383 -32.64 -2.31 -17.09
N GLU A 384 -33.82 -1.74 -16.89
CA GLU A 384 -34.12 -0.38 -17.36
C GLU A 384 -33.55 0.70 -16.42
N THR A 385 -33.27 0.33 -15.17
CA THR A 385 -32.74 1.22 -14.13
C THR A 385 -31.54 0.60 -13.40
N MET A 386 -30.74 1.47 -12.78
CA MET A 386 -29.68 1.07 -11.84
C MET A 386 -30.13 1.40 -10.43
N ILE A 387 -30.09 0.40 -9.55
CA ILE A 387 -30.50 0.51 -8.14
C ILE A 387 -29.27 0.72 -7.26
N GLY A 388 -29.28 1.74 -6.43
CA GLY A 388 -28.16 2.18 -5.61
C GLY A 388 -28.44 2.12 -4.12
N ARG A 389 -27.40 1.77 -3.36
CA ARG A 389 -27.38 1.78 -1.89
C ARG A 389 -26.43 2.90 -1.47
N PRO A 390 -26.93 4.06 -0.99
CA PRO A 390 -26.11 5.27 -0.84
C PRO A 390 -25.19 5.29 0.40
N ILE A 391 -24.57 4.13 0.68
CA ILE A 391 -23.58 3.90 1.72
C ILE A 391 -22.22 3.71 1.04
N SER A 392 -21.25 4.56 1.37
CA SER A 392 -19.85 4.32 0.98
C SER A 392 -18.97 4.10 2.19
N MET A 393 -17.91 3.33 2.00
CA MET A 393 -16.88 3.13 3.01
C MET A 393 -15.51 3.41 2.40
N HIS A 394 -14.55 3.78 3.25
CA HIS A 394 -13.15 3.87 2.89
C HIS A 394 -12.30 3.49 4.09
N ALA A 395 -11.37 2.54 3.91
CA ALA A 395 -10.54 2.03 4.99
C ALA A 395 -9.08 1.92 4.56
N MET A 396 -8.17 2.14 5.51
CA MET A 396 -6.75 2.32 5.21
C MET A 396 -5.80 1.67 6.23
N ARG A 397 -4.58 2.22 6.34
CA ARG A 397 -3.49 1.67 7.15
C ARG A 397 -3.84 1.46 8.62
N GLY A 398 -4.70 2.29 9.21
CA GLY A 398 -5.15 2.11 10.59
C GLY A 398 -5.81 0.75 10.84
N ILE A 399 -6.38 0.13 9.79
CA ILE A 399 -6.96 -1.23 9.88
C ILE A 399 -5.93 -2.29 9.45
N SER A 400 -5.22 -2.02 8.34
CA SER A 400 -4.36 -3.04 7.74
C SER A 400 -3.06 -3.30 8.49
N ALA A 401 -2.50 -2.33 9.23
CA ALA A 401 -1.21 -2.46 9.92
C ALA A 401 -1.31 -3.12 11.31
N HIS A 402 -2.18 -4.12 11.41
CA HIS A 402 -2.36 -5.00 12.56
C HIS A 402 -2.14 -6.45 12.15
N SER A 403 -1.72 -7.30 13.08
CA SER A 403 -1.58 -8.73 12.81
C SER A 403 -2.91 -9.44 12.57
N ASN A 404 -4.05 -8.84 12.94
CA ASN A 404 -5.41 -9.32 12.59
C ASN A 404 -6.02 -8.58 11.39
N GLY A 405 -5.22 -7.79 10.68
CA GLY A 405 -5.69 -6.83 9.68
C GLY A 405 -6.34 -7.49 8.47
N PHE A 406 -5.86 -8.65 7.99
CA PHE A 406 -6.44 -9.30 6.80
C PHE A 406 -7.91 -9.67 7.01
N GLN A 407 -8.21 -10.36 8.10
CA GLN A 407 -9.58 -10.79 8.40
C GLN A 407 -10.47 -9.58 8.71
N THR A 408 -9.96 -8.57 9.43
CA THR A 408 -10.71 -7.33 9.68
C THR A 408 -11.06 -6.60 8.38
N CYS A 409 -10.12 -6.49 7.44
CA CYS A 409 -10.38 -5.89 6.13
C CYS A 409 -11.47 -6.67 5.36
N ARG A 410 -11.45 -8.00 5.40
CA ARG A 410 -12.50 -8.83 4.82
C ARG A 410 -13.86 -8.59 5.47
N MET A 411 -13.93 -8.42 6.80
CA MET A 411 -15.19 -8.10 7.49
C MET A 411 -15.77 -6.76 7.01
N ILE A 412 -14.94 -5.73 6.83
CA ILE A 412 -15.39 -4.42 6.28
C ILE A 412 -15.96 -4.59 4.86
N HIS A 413 -15.34 -5.43 4.03
CA HIS A 413 -15.87 -5.71 2.69
C HIS A 413 -17.15 -6.54 2.73
N ILE A 414 -17.28 -7.51 3.64
CA ILE A 414 -18.53 -8.25 3.85
C ILE A 414 -19.66 -7.31 4.25
N LEU A 415 -19.40 -6.34 5.14
CA LEU A 415 -20.40 -5.34 5.52
C LEU A 415 -20.94 -4.58 4.29
N GLN A 416 -20.07 -4.13 3.38
CA GLN A 416 -20.49 -3.47 2.13
C GLN A 416 -21.31 -4.41 1.23
N ILE A 417 -20.90 -5.69 1.14
CA ILE A 417 -21.59 -6.68 0.31
C ILE A 417 -22.99 -6.99 0.87
N LEU A 418 -23.14 -7.13 2.18
CA LEU A 418 -24.44 -7.36 2.84
C LEU A 418 -25.42 -6.19 2.65
N LEU A 419 -24.89 -4.96 2.58
CA LEU A 419 -25.67 -3.77 2.28
C LEU A 419 -25.95 -3.58 0.78
N GLY A 420 -25.34 -4.38 -0.10
CA GLY A 420 -25.45 -4.24 -1.55
C GLY A 420 -24.76 -3.00 -2.12
N SER A 421 -23.76 -2.44 -1.42
CA SER A 421 -23.23 -1.10 -1.67
C SER A 421 -21.93 -1.06 -2.50
N ILE A 422 -21.57 -2.17 -3.16
CA ILE A 422 -20.38 -2.28 -4.00
C ILE A 422 -20.73 -1.97 -5.46
N ASP A 423 -20.04 -0.98 -6.01
CA ASP A 423 -20.10 -0.51 -7.39
C ASP A 423 -21.50 -0.17 -7.90
N CYS A 424 -22.37 0.32 -7.01
CA CYS A 424 -23.72 0.80 -7.31
C CYS A 424 -23.82 2.32 -7.13
N PRO A 425 -24.89 2.98 -7.64
CA PRO A 425 -25.13 4.41 -7.40
C PRO A 425 -25.12 4.77 -5.91
N GLY A 426 -24.32 5.77 -5.53
CA GLY A 426 -24.16 6.20 -4.15
C GLY A 426 -23.29 5.30 -3.25
N GLY A 427 -22.80 4.17 -3.78
CA GLY A 427 -21.93 3.24 -3.07
C GLY A 427 -20.43 3.45 -3.35
N PHE A 428 -19.60 2.48 -2.93
CA PHE A 428 -18.21 2.39 -3.37
C PHE A 428 -18.17 2.13 -4.88
N ARG A 429 -17.20 2.65 -5.65
CA ARG A 429 -17.09 2.44 -7.10
C ARG A 429 -15.68 2.02 -7.51
N TYR A 430 -15.57 1.03 -8.40
CA TYR A 430 -14.25 0.59 -8.90
C TYR A 430 -13.64 1.62 -9.85
N LYS A 431 -12.33 1.79 -9.72
CA LYS A 431 -11.47 2.46 -10.71
C LYS A 431 -10.90 1.42 -11.69
N PRO A 432 -10.95 1.64 -13.01
CA PRO A 432 -10.24 0.77 -13.94
C PRO A 432 -8.74 0.70 -13.61
N PRO A 433 -8.09 -0.48 -13.65
CA PRO A 433 -8.53 -1.71 -14.32
C PRO A 433 -9.23 -2.73 -13.40
N TYR A 434 -9.88 -2.26 -12.34
CA TYR A 434 -10.67 -3.08 -11.42
C TYR A 434 -12.15 -3.13 -11.88
N PRO A 435 -12.93 -4.13 -11.44
CA PRO A 435 -12.51 -5.27 -10.61
C PRO A 435 -11.63 -6.29 -11.35
N LYS A 436 -10.81 -7.03 -10.61
CA LYS A 436 -10.17 -8.28 -11.03
C LYS A 436 -11.09 -9.47 -10.77
N GLN A 437 -10.75 -10.64 -11.32
CA GLN A 437 -11.37 -11.90 -10.92
C GLN A 437 -11.00 -12.28 -9.49
N THR A 438 -11.82 -13.10 -8.85
CA THR A 438 -11.74 -13.48 -7.44
C THR A 438 -11.71 -15.01 -7.28
N PRO A 439 -10.64 -15.60 -6.71
CA PRO A 439 -9.34 -14.97 -6.45
C PRO A 439 -8.67 -14.51 -7.77
N PRO A 440 -7.74 -13.53 -7.73
CA PRO A 440 -7.00 -13.15 -8.92
C PRO A 440 -6.16 -14.31 -9.49
N ASN A 441 -6.05 -14.40 -10.82
CA ASN A 441 -5.35 -15.51 -11.50
C ASN A 441 -3.83 -15.34 -11.63
N LEU A 442 -3.26 -14.25 -11.11
CA LEU A 442 -1.82 -14.03 -11.15
C LEU A 442 -1.14 -14.83 -10.04
N LEU A 443 -0.35 -15.84 -10.37
CA LEU A 443 0.32 -16.71 -9.40
C LEU A 443 1.78 -16.27 -9.14
N PRO A 444 2.31 -16.45 -7.91
CA PRO A 444 3.70 -16.15 -7.61
C PRO A 444 4.65 -17.19 -8.22
N HIS A 445 5.88 -16.77 -8.52
CA HIS A 445 6.95 -17.60 -9.07
C HIS A 445 8.26 -17.37 -8.31
N GLY A 446 9.17 -18.35 -8.38
CA GLY A 446 10.45 -18.32 -7.69
C GLY A 446 10.60 -19.41 -6.63
N ALA A 447 9.99 -20.58 -6.84
CA ALA A 447 10.34 -21.77 -6.09
C ALA A 447 11.77 -22.19 -6.44
N ALA A 448 12.51 -22.80 -5.50
CA ALA A 448 13.94 -23.05 -5.67
C ALA A 448 14.30 -23.83 -6.95
N GLY A 449 13.45 -24.76 -7.39
CA GLY A 449 13.64 -25.53 -8.62
C GLY A 449 13.50 -24.73 -9.92
N ASP A 450 12.86 -23.56 -9.87
CA ASP A 450 12.63 -22.69 -11.03
C ASP A 450 13.77 -21.68 -11.25
N ILE A 451 14.67 -21.54 -10.27
CA ILE A 451 15.74 -20.54 -10.27
C ILE A 451 17.00 -21.15 -10.88
N LYS A 452 17.48 -20.53 -11.96
CA LYS A 452 18.66 -21.00 -12.70
C LYS A 452 19.62 -19.85 -12.94
N PRO A 453 20.95 -20.06 -12.77
CA PRO A 453 21.94 -19.08 -13.13
C PRO A 453 21.77 -18.60 -14.57
N GLU A 454 22.00 -17.31 -14.79
CA GLU A 454 21.91 -16.64 -16.09
C GLU A 454 20.55 -16.74 -16.81
N MET A 455 19.49 -17.22 -16.15
CA MET A 455 18.14 -17.33 -16.73
C MET A 455 17.13 -16.41 -16.02
N PRO A 456 16.16 -15.85 -16.76
CA PRO A 456 14.99 -15.21 -16.16
C PRO A 456 14.14 -16.18 -15.34
N LEU A 457 13.36 -15.66 -14.38
CA LEU A 457 12.26 -16.40 -13.77
C LEU A 457 11.15 -16.66 -14.80
N GLY A 458 10.45 -17.79 -14.64
CA GLY A 458 9.33 -18.17 -15.50
C GLY A 458 8.08 -17.28 -15.39
N GLY A 459 8.03 -16.41 -14.38
CA GLY A 459 6.89 -15.52 -14.14
C GLY A 459 7.17 -14.51 -13.02
N PRO A 460 6.17 -13.70 -12.64
CA PRO A 460 6.33 -12.66 -11.63
C PRO A 460 6.51 -13.24 -10.22
N HIS A 461 7.37 -12.60 -9.43
CA HIS A 461 7.65 -12.98 -8.04
C HIS A 461 6.42 -12.92 -7.12
N LEU A 462 5.56 -11.93 -7.36
CA LEU A 462 4.38 -11.64 -6.55
C LEU A 462 3.12 -12.17 -7.24
N GLY A 463 2.14 -12.60 -6.44
CA GLY A 463 0.87 -13.10 -6.93
C GLY A 463 -0.10 -13.44 -5.81
N PHE A 464 -1.12 -14.23 -6.16
CA PHE A 464 -2.27 -14.57 -5.33
C PHE A 464 -2.42 -16.11 -5.30
N PRO A 465 -1.78 -16.79 -4.34
CA PRO A 465 -1.94 -18.23 -4.12
C PRO A 465 -3.41 -18.64 -4.00
N HIS A 466 -3.74 -19.82 -4.53
CA HIS A 466 -5.09 -20.41 -4.43
C HIS A 466 -5.11 -21.60 -3.47
N GLY A 467 -3.95 -21.97 -2.93
CA GLY A 467 -3.74 -23.08 -1.99
C GLY A 467 -2.24 -23.36 -1.79
N PRO A 468 -1.90 -24.34 -0.95
CA PRO A 468 -0.52 -24.76 -0.65
C PRO A 468 0.34 -25.09 -1.87
N GLU A 469 -0.27 -25.55 -2.95
CA GLU A 469 0.36 -25.88 -4.23
C GLU A 469 1.13 -24.70 -4.85
N HIS A 470 0.76 -23.46 -4.50
CA HIS A 470 1.39 -22.23 -5.01
C HIS A 470 2.43 -21.61 -4.05
N LEU A 471 2.79 -22.29 -2.95
CA LEU A 471 3.87 -21.82 -2.07
C LEU A 471 5.24 -21.94 -2.75
N LEU A 472 6.11 -20.97 -2.45
CA LEU A 472 7.49 -20.88 -2.93
C LEU A 472 8.43 -21.51 -1.90
N LEU A 473 8.57 -22.83 -1.96
CA LEU A 473 9.38 -23.64 -1.06
C LEU A 473 10.52 -24.33 -1.82
N ASP A 474 11.60 -24.65 -1.12
CA ASP A 474 12.66 -25.52 -1.64
C ASP A 474 12.30 -27.02 -1.51
N GLY A 475 13.22 -27.89 -1.92
CA GLY A 475 13.02 -29.35 -1.87
C GLY A 475 12.88 -29.93 -0.46
N GLU A 476 13.27 -29.18 0.57
CA GLU A 476 13.15 -29.55 1.98
C GLU A 476 11.91 -28.92 2.64
N GLY A 477 11.17 -28.09 1.91
CA GLY A 477 10.00 -27.37 2.43
C GLY A 477 10.34 -26.05 3.14
N ASN A 478 11.58 -25.57 3.04
CA ASN A 478 11.98 -24.27 3.59
C ASN A 478 11.59 -23.12 2.64
N PRO A 479 11.49 -21.88 3.12
CA PRO A 479 11.18 -20.73 2.26
C PRO A 479 12.22 -20.52 1.15
N SER A 480 11.78 -20.39 -0.10
CA SER A 480 12.68 -20.08 -1.23
C SER A 480 13.14 -18.62 -1.26
N ARG A 481 12.39 -17.72 -0.61
CA ARG A 481 12.66 -16.28 -0.55
C ARG A 481 13.28 -15.89 0.78
N LEU A 482 14.20 -14.93 0.74
CA LEU A 482 14.84 -14.32 1.91
C LEU A 482 13.82 -13.68 2.85
N ASP A 483 12.80 -12.99 2.32
CA ASP A 483 11.73 -12.37 3.11
C ASP A 483 10.69 -13.38 3.62
N LYS A 484 10.85 -14.66 3.30
CA LYS A 484 9.94 -15.77 3.62
C LYS A 484 8.50 -15.60 3.09
N GLY A 485 8.27 -14.67 2.15
CA GLY A 485 6.98 -14.50 1.50
C GLY A 485 6.57 -15.74 0.70
N PHE A 486 5.26 -16.05 0.67
CA PHE A 486 4.71 -17.24 0.01
C PHE A 486 5.25 -18.56 0.57
N SER A 487 5.62 -18.58 1.85
CA SER A 487 5.96 -19.79 2.61
C SER A 487 4.93 -20.03 3.71
N TRP A 488 5.11 -21.08 4.51
CA TRP A 488 4.25 -21.35 5.67
C TRP A 488 4.25 -20.25 6.75
N ASP A 489 5.21 -19.33 6.71
CA ASP A 489 5.27 -18.17 7.62
C ASP A 489 4.33 -17.03 7.19
N ALA A 490 4.15 -16.82 5.89
CA ALA A 490 3.25 -15.82 5.30
C ALA A 490 2.70 -16.31 3.93
N PRO A 491 1.75 -17.26 3.93
CA PRO A 491 1.33 -17.98 2.72
C PRO A 491 0.80 -17.11 1.57
N MET A 492 0.11 -16.01 1.88
CA MET A 492 -0.58 -15.16 0.89
C MET A 492 0.05 -13.76 0.81
N SER A 493 1.39 -13.70 0.83
CA SER A 493 2.15 -12.45 0.85
C SER A 493 2.23 -11.75 -0.51
N ALA A 494 1.09 -11.20 -0.97
CA ALA A 494 0.95 -10.55 -2.27
C ALA A 494 1.94 -9.39 -2.55
N HIS A 495 2.62 -8.86 -1.52
CA HIS A 495 3.62 -7.81 -1.63
C HIS A 495 4.93 -8.08 -0.87
N GLY A 496 5.20 -9.32 -0.45
CA GLY A 496 6.42 -9.68 0.30
C GLY A 496 6.56 -8.99 1.67
N LEU A 497 7.67 -9.25 2.35
CA LEU A 497 7.92 -8.82 3.74
C LEU A 497 9.21 -8.00 3.87
N MET A 498 9.22 -6.80 3.27
CA MET A 498 10.41 -5.95 3.24
C MET A 498 10.99 -5.59 4.63
N HIS A 499 10.19 -5.58 5.72
CA HIS A 499 10.69 -5.38 7.10
C HIS A 499 11.71 -6.44 7.52
N MET A 500 11.55 -7.66 7.01
CA MET A 500 12.35 -8.80 7.47
C MET A 500 13.66 -8.96 6.70
N VAL A 501 13.86 -8.27 5.58
CA VAL A 501 14.97 -8.52 4.65
C VAL A 501 16.34 -8.34 5.31
N ILE A 502 16.55 -7.23 6.03
CA ILE A 502 17.84 -6.93 6.66
C ILE A 502 18.11 -7.91 7.81
N ASN A 503 17.11 -8.13 8.67
CA ASN A 503 17.24 -9.10 9.77
C ASN A 503 17.54 -10.51 9.24
N ASN A 504 16.78 -10.98 8.26
CA ASN A 504 16.93 -12.32 7.69
C ASN A 504 18.28 -12.49 6.97
N ALA A 505 18.76 -11.44 6.27
CA ALA A 505 20.09 -11.44 5.66
C ALA A 505 21.19 -11.55 6.71
N ALA A 506 21.11 -10.77 7.80
CA ALA A 506 22.08 -10.79 8.89
C ALA A 506 22.06 -12.12 9.67
N GLN A 507 20.89 -12.74 9.83
CA GLN A 507 20.75 -14.04 10.47
C GLN A 507 21.00 -15.22 9.52
N LYS A 508 21.18 -14.97 8.22
CA LYS A 508 21.26 -15.98 7.16
C LYS A 508 20.08 -16.98 7.22
N ASP A 509 18.88 -16.47 7.47
CA ASP A 509 17.66 -17.25 7.65
C ASP A 509 16.59 -16.82 6.63
N PRO A 510 16.30 -17.62 5.59
CA PRO A 510 16.72 -19.02 5.42
C PRO A 510 18.13 -19.22 4.85
N TYR A 511 18.75 -18.18 4.29
CA TYR A 511 20.10 -18.21 3.73
C TYR A 511 20.74 -16.82 3.71
N GLY A 512 22.06 -16.75 3.53
CA GLY A 512 22.79 -15.48 3.36
C GLY A 512 22.70 -14.93 1.94
N ILE A 513 22.94 -13.62 1.78
CA ILE A 513 23.02 -12.94 0.48
C ILE A 513 24.41 -12.35 0.24
N ASP A 514 24.71 -12.05 -1.02
CA ASP A 514 25.97 -11.43 -1.42
C ASP A 514 25.78 -9.94 -1.75
N VAL A 515 24.61 -9.58 -2.29
CA VAL A 515 24.25 -8.20 -2.65
C VAL A 515 22.85 -7.87 -2.15
N LEU A 516 22.74 -6.79 -1.37
CA LEU A 516 21.49 -6.10 -1.07
C LEU A 516 21.39 -4.84 -1.94
N PHE A 517 20.39 -4.78 -2.82
CA PHE A 517 20.13 -3.61 -3.66
C PHE A 517 18.81 -2.97 -3.24
N MET A 518 18.88 -1.71 -2.80
CA MET A 518 17.73 -0.95 -2.32
C MET A 518 17.53 0.35 -3.10
N TYR A 519 16.28 0.73 -3.29
CA TYR A 519 15.88 1.99 -3.96
C TYR A 519 14.83 2.74 -3.15
N MET A 520 15.05 4.03 -2.84
CA MET A 520 14.11 4.91 -2.13
C MET A 520 13.51 4.29 -0.85
N ALA A 521 14.35 3.64 -0.04
CA ALA A 521 13.94 2.88 1.13
C ALA A 521 14.84 3.20 2.32
N ASN A 522 14.37 4.08 3.21
CA ASN A 522 15.13 4.50 4.39
C ASN A 522 15.09 3.45 5.53
N MET A 523 15.61 2.26 5.26
CA MET A 523 15.54 1.08 6.13
C MET A 523 16.44 1.18 7.36
N ALA A 524 17.49 2.00 7.34
CA ALA A 524 18.32 2.23 8.52
C ALA A 524 17.60 3.04 9.62
N TRP A 525 16.43 3.62 9.32
CA TRP A 525 15.75 4.54 10.24
C TRP A 525 14.22 4.42 10.16
N ASN A 526 13.53 5.31 9.43
CA ASN A 526 12.06 5.39 9.48
C ASN A 526 11.32 4.15 8.93
N SER A 527 11.92 3.39 8.03
CA SER A 527 11.27 2.22 7.41
C SER A 527 11.51 0.90 8.15
N SER A 528 12.28 0.90 9.24
CA SER A 528 12.48 -0.29 10.07
C SER A 528 11.54 -0.33 11.27
N MET A 529 11.17 -1.56 11.63
CA MET A 529 10.76 -1.92 12.98
C MET A 529 12.05 -2.28 13.72
N ASN A 530 12.20 -1.88 14.98
CA ASN A 530 13.41 -2.07 15.77
C ASN A 530 14.64 -1.44 15.11
N VAL A 531 14.66 -0.10 15.10
CA VAL A 531 15.78 0.67 14.53
C VAL A 531 17.13 0.21 15.09
N PRO A 532 17.34 0.05 16.42
CA PRO A 532 18.63 -0.40 16.95
C PRO A 532 19.08 -1.74 16.36
N GLY A 533 18.21 -2.76 16.37
CA GLY A 533 18.54 -4.07 15.81
C GLY A 533 18.80 -4.05 14.30
N THR A 534 18.13 -3.15 13.57
CA THR A 534 18.40 -2.95 12.14
C THR A 534 19.78 -2.34 11.90
N LEU A 535 20.18 -1.36 12.72
CA LEU A 535 21.53 -0.78 12.63
C LEU A 535 22.60 -1.84 12.94
N ASP A 536 22.39 -2.62 14.00
CA ASP A 536 23.28 -3.73 14.37
C ASP A 536 23.43 -4.71 13.19
N ALA A 537 22.33 -5.09 12.55
CA ALA A 537 22.32 -6.00 11.41
C ALA A 537 23.06 -5.44 10.18
N LEU A 538 22.95 -4.14 9.89
CA LEU A 538 23.66 -3.49 8.78
C LEU A 538 25.17 -3.42 9.00
N THR A 539 25.62 -3.36 10.25
CA THR A 539 27.03 -3.27 10.65
C THR A 539 27.63 -4.59 11.13
N ALA A 540 26.83 -5.65 11.23
CA ALA A 540 27.28 -6.94 11.73
C ALA A 540 28.44 -7.48 10.90
N LYS A 541 29.45 -7.99 11.60
CA LYS A 541 30.62 -8.64 11.02
C LYS A 541 30.74 -10.08 11.53
N ASP A 542 31.32 -10.94 10.70
CA ASP A 542 31.64 -12.31 11.08
C ASP A 542 33.01 -12.43 11.77
N GLU A 543 33.43 -13.67 12.01
CA GLU A 543 34.70 -14.00 12.68
C GLU A 543 35.96 -13.57 11.90
N ASN A 544 35.85 -13.25 10.62
CA ASN A 544 36.94 -12.76 9.77
C ASN A 544 36.95 -11.23 9.65
N ASP A 545 36.13 -10.51 10.43
CA ASP A 545 35.93 -9.06 10.35
C ASP A 545 35.28 -8.58 9.03
N ASP A 546 34.71 -9.51 8.25
CA ASP A 546 33.93 -9.24 7.06
C ASP A 546 32.47 -8.93 7.41
N TYR A 547 31.83 -8.02 6.66
CA TYR A 547 30.41 -7.73 6.86
C TYR A 547 29.53 -8.92 6.49
N VAL A 548 28.58 -9.26 7.37
CA VAL A 548 27.66 -10.39 7.16
C VAL A 548 26.79 -10.20 5.93
N ILE A 549 26.36 -8.96 5.66
CA ILE A 549 25.78 -8.55 4.38
C ILE A 549 26.95 -7.97 3.56
N PRO A 550 27.49 -8.66 2.54
CA PRO A 550 28.79 -8.28 1.97
C PRO A 550 28.76 -6.97 1.19
N ARG A 551 27.74 -6.78 0.33
CA ARG A 551 27.61 -5.59 -0.53
C ARG A 551 26.22 -4.98 -0.44
N ILE A 552 26.15 -3.66 -0.32
CA ILE A 552 24.93 -2.87 -0.33
C ILE A 552 25.02 -1.83 -1.44
N ILE A 553 24.15 -1.94 -2.44
CA ILE A 553 23.91 -0.91 -3.45
C ILE A 553 22.67 -0.12 -3.02
N TYR A 554 22.77 1.21 -2.95
CA TYR A 554 21.65 2.05 -2.59
C TYR A 554 21.46 3.18 -3.60
N SER A 555 20.20 3.39 -4.01
CA SER A 555 19.81 4.50 -4.86
C SER A 555 18.76 5.37 -4.18
N ASP A 556 19.04 6.66 -4.10
CA ASP A 556 18.18 7.69 -3.53
C ASP A 556 18.52 9.03 -4.20
N ALA A 557 17.65 10.02 -4.08
CA ALA A 557 17.92 11.38 -4.51
C ALA A 557 18.54 12.23 -3.39
N TYR A 558 18.46 11.77 -2.13
CA TYR A 558 18.90 12.53 -0.96
C TYR A 558 19.78 11.71 -0.01
N TYR A 559 20.67 12.41 0.70
CA TYR A 559 21.52 11.88 1.77
C TYR A 559 20.70 11.55 3.02
N SER A 560 20.00 10.40 2.98
CA SER A 560 19.20 9.88 4.09
C SER A 560 20.02 9.06 5.08
N GLU A 561 19.43 8.66 6.21
CA GLU A 561 20.09 7.82 7.23
C GLU A 561 20.60 6.48 6.68
N THR A 562 20.05 6.01 5.55
CA THR A 562 20.47 4.76 4.91
C THR A 562 21.74 4.92 4.05
N VAL A 563 22.03 6.13 3.55
CA VAL A 563 23.18 6.37 2.66
C VAL A 563 24.52 5.94 3.31
N PRO A 564 24.83 6.33 4.56
CA PRO A 564 26.10 5.95 5.22
C PRO A 564 26.33 4.44 5.41
N TYR A 565 25.29 3.61 5.24
CA TYR A 565 25.37 2.17 5.40
C TYR A 565 25.63 1.42 4.09
N ALA A 566 25.54 2.10 2.94
CA ALA A 566 25.76 1.48 1.64
C ALA A 566 27.25 1.39 1.26
N ASP A 567 27.58 0.47 0.36
CA ASP A 567 28.91 0.31 -0.22
C ASP A 567 29.06 1.06 -1.56
N LEU A 568 27.97 1.14 -2.32
CA LEU A 568 27.88 1.86 -3.59
C LEU A 568 26.58 2.67 -3.63
N ILE A 569 26.70 3.97 -3.91
CA ILE A 569 25.58 4.89 -4.08
C ILE A 569 25.40 5.21 -5.55
N LEU A 570 24.18 4.99 -6.05
CA LEU A 570 23.74 5.36 -7.40
C LEU A 570 22.74 6.52 -7.28
N PRO A 571 23.17 7.79 -7.41
CA PRO A 571 22.32 8.94 -7.08
C PRO A 571 21.20 9.12 -8.10
N ASP A 572 19.97 9.21 -7.61
CA ASP A 572 18.75 9.41 -8.40
C ASP A 572 18.48 10.91 -8.62
N THR A 573 17.68 11.16 -9.63
CA THR A 573 17.10 12.46 -9.98
C THR A 573 15.91 12.80 -9.09
N THR A 574 15.60 14.09 -8.96
CA THR A 574 14.31 14.54 -8.44
C THR A 574 13.21 14.30 -9.48
N TYR A 575 11.95 14.32 -9.04
CA TYR A 575 10.81 14.01 -9.91
C TYR A 575 10.56 15.05 -11.03
N LEU A 576 11.22 16.21 -10.99
CA LEU A 576 11.17 17.24 -12.02
C LEU A 576 12.24 17.08 -13.11
N GLU A 577 13.18 16.15 -12.92
CA GLU A 577 14.40 15.99 -13.73
C GLU A 577 14.37 14.71 -14.59
N ARG A 578 13.24 13.98 -14.64
CA ARG A 578 13.22 12.63 -15.22
C ARG A 578 11.93 12.27 -15.95
N TRP A 579 12.06 11.25 -16.79
CA TRP A 579 10.92 10.52 -17.33
C TRP A 579 10.38 9.54 -16.28
N ASP A 580 9.06 9.48 -16.13
CA ASP A 580 8.34 8.49 -15.33
C ASP A 580 6.99 8.14 -15.98
N CYS A 581 6.41 6.99 -15.67
CA CYS A 581 5.05 6.66 -16.14
C CYS A 581 4.17 6.11 -15.01
N ILE A 582 2.95 6.65 -14.92
CA ILE A 582 1.91 6.27 -13.97
C ILE A 582 0.98 5.31 -14.71
N SER A 583 1.44 4.06 -14.84
CA SER A 583 0.94 3.09 -15.79
C SER A 583 -0.34 2.35 -15.35
N LEU A 584 -1.19 1.95 -16.31
CA LEU A 584 -2.26 0.94 -16.10
C LEU A 584 -1.74 -0.45 -15.71
N LEU A 585 -0.46 -0.74 -15.93
CA LEU A 585 0.20 -2.00 -15.57
C LEU A 585 0.68 -2.03 -14.11
N ASP A 586 0.73 -0.88 -13.45
CA ASP A 586 1.11 -0.74 -12.05
C ASP A 586 -0.05 -0.08 -11.30
N ARG A 587 -0.01 1.25 -11.17
CA ARG A 587 -0.97 2.03 -10.41
C ARG A 587 -1.33 3.29 -11.20
N PRO A 588 -2.48 3.31 -11.89
CA PRO A 588 -2.86 4.43 -12.74
C PRO A 588 -3.42 5.63 -11.98
N ILE A 589 -3.81 6.68 -12.72
CA ILE A 589 -4.59 7.81 -12.21
C ILE A 589 -6.07 7.73 -12.61
N SER A 590 -6.56 6.52 -12.92
CA SER A 590 -7.97 6.28 -13.25
C SER A 590 -8.91 6.80 -12.15
N GLU A 591 -10.08 7.26 -12.58
CA GLU A 591 -11.21 7.60 -11.70
C GLU A 591 -12.37 6.63 -11.99
N PRO A 592 -13.40 6.53 -11.14
CA PRO A 592 -14.47 5.54 -11.34
C PRO A 592 -15.18 5.60 -12.71
N ASP A 593 -15.13 6.76 -13.37
CA ASP A 593 -15.77 7.04 -14.66
C ASP A 593 -14.78 7.11 -15.84
N MET A 594 -13.49 6.85 -15.63
CA MET A 594 -12.49 6.95 -16.71
C MET A 594 -11.28 6.06 -16.50
N VAL A 595 -10.71 5.58 -17.59
CA VAL A 595 -9.38 4.98 -17.61
C VAL A 595 -8.37 6.09 -17.84
N ALA A 596 -7.41 6.26 -16.95
CA ALA A 596 -6.43 7.33 -17.09
C ALA A 596 -5.04 6.92 -16.60
N ASP A 597 -4.02 7.40 -17.29
CA ASP A 597 -2.61 7.25 -16.94
C ASP A 597 -1.87 8.58 -17.20
N ALA A 598 -0.66 8.69 -16.69
CA ALA A 598 0.12 9.92 -16.78
C ALA A 598 1.61 9.66 -16.95
N ILE A 599 2.34 10.71 -17.29
CA ILE A 599 3.80 10.72 -17.32
C ILE A 599 4.36 11.75 -16.35
N ARG A 600 5.63 11.57 -16.00
CA ARG A 600 6.51 12.68 -15.66
C ARG A 600 7.47 12.83 -16.83
N HIS A 601 7.72 14.07 -17.22
CA HIS A 601 8.79 14.40 -18.16
C HIS A 601 9.72 15.42 -17.48
N PRO A 602 11.01 15.46 -17.87
CA PRO A 602 11.97 16.38 -17.29
C PRO A 602 11.60 17.83 -17.66
N VAL A 603 11.22 18.63 -16.67
CA VAL A 603 10.90 20.06 -16.83
C VAL A 603 12.07 20.97 -16.43
N VAL A 604 13.05 20.42 -15.72
CA VAL A 604 14.34 21.05 -15.42
C VAL A 604 15.45 20.04 -15.72
N PRO A 605 16.56 20.43 -16.40
CA PRO A 605 17.70 19.54 -16.56
C PRO A 605 18.42 19.34 -15.21
N PRO A 606 19.00 18.16 -14.94
CA PRO A 606 19.87 17.97 -13.78
C PRO A 606 21.01 18.98 -13.73
N ASP A 607 21.31 19.48 -12.53
CA ASP A 607 22.43 20.39 -12.22
C ASP A 607 23.64 19.65 -11.61
N ARG A 608 23.59 18.32 -11.57
CA ARG A 608 24.49 17.39 -10.88
C ARG A 608 24.74 16.15 -11.76
N ASP A 609 25.75 15.35 -11.43
CA ASP A 609 26.08 14.11 -12.14
C ASP A 609 25.19 12.95 -11.64
N VAL A 610 23.90 13.02 -11.97
CA VAL A 610 22.87 12.08 -11.49
C VAL A 610 22.07 11.48 -12.64
N ARG A 611 21.52 10.28 -12.46
CA ARG A 611 20.71 9.58 -13.47
C ARG A 611 19.45 9.01 -12.85
N GLY A 612 18.35 9.00 -13.61
CA GLY A 612 17.11 8.39 -13.16
C GLY A 612 17.30 6.90 -12.87
N PHE A 613 16.84 6.41 -11.72
CA PHE A 613 17.03 5.01 -11.31
C PHE A 613 16.54 4.00 -12.36
N GLN A 614 15.42 4.28 -13.01
CA GLN A 614 14.85 3.44 -14.08
C GLN A 614 15.79 3.34 -15.30
N GLU A 615 16.50 4.43 -15.61
CA GLU A 615 17.50 4.47 -16.68
C GLU A 615 18.73 3.64 -16.32
N VAL A 616 19.20 3.77 -15.06
CA VAL A 616 20.31 2.96 -14.52
C VAL A 616 19.98 1.47 -14.57
N LEU A 617 18.75 1.07 -14.23
CA LEU A 617 18.33 -0.34 -14.34
C LEU A 617 18.33 -0.86 -15.78
N ILE A 618 17.90 -0.06 -16.76
CA ILE A 618 17.93 -0.44 -18.18
C ILE A 618 19.38 -0.62 -18.66
N ASP A 619 20.27 0.28 -18.26
CA ASP A 619 21.72 0.20 -18.57
C ASP A 619 22.34 -1.06 -17.95
N LEU A 620 22.11 -1.30 -16.66
CA LEU A 620 22.58 -2.52 -15.98
C LEU A 620 22.02 -3.79 -16.61
N ALA A 621 20.73 -3.81 -16.98
CA ALA A 621 20.13 -4.96 -17.67
C ALA A 621 20.80 -5.25 -19.01
N HIS A 622 21.16 -4.20 -19.76
CA HIS A 622 21.88 -4.33 -21.01
C HIS A 622 23.32 -4.82 -20.81
N ARG A 623 24.05 -4.25 -19.84
CA ARG A 623 25.42 -4.67 -19.49
C ARG A 623 25.46 -6.15 -19.05
N LEU A 624 24.45 -6.57 -18.30
CA LEU A 624 24.24 -7.96 -17.85
C LEU A 624 23.55 -8.87 -18.90
N LYS A 625 23.34 -8.37 -20.12
CA LYS A 625 22.80 -9.12 -21.27
C LYS A 625 21.45 -9.78 -21.01
N PHE A 626 20.52 -9.09 -20.35
CA PHE A 626 19.17 -9.60 -20.14
C PHE A 626 18.44 -9.75 -21.49
N PRO A 627 17.77 -10.90 -21.74
CA PRO A 627 17.08 -11.14 -23.02
C PRO A 627 16.03 -10.08 -23.37
N ALA A 628 15.32 -9.53 -22.39
CA ALA A 628 14.33 -8.50 -22.63
C ALA A 628 14.89 -7.09 -22.90
N PHE A 629 16.20 -6.87 -22.69
CA PHE A 629 16.84 -5.56 -22.78
C PHE A 629 18.01 -5.54 -23.77
N THR A 630 18.38 -6.68 -24.34
CA THR A 630 19.49 -6.84 -25.29
C THR A 630 19.00 -7.62 -26.50
N ASN A 631 19.30 -7.12 -27.70
CA ASN A 631 19.01 -7.80 -28.95
C ASN A 631 20.00 -8.96 -29.21
N GLU A 632 19.68 -9.84 -30.16
CA GLU A 632 20.55 -10.98 -30.50
C GLU A 632 21.94 -10.57 -31.03
N ASP A 633 22.04 -9.40 -31.65
CA ASP A 633 23.31 -8.81 -32.12
C ASP A 633 24.14 -8.15 -30.99
N GLY A 634 23.63 -8.20 -29.76
CA GLY A 634 24.27 -7.63 -28.57
C GLY A 634 24.01 -6.15 -28.34
N SER A 635 23.24 -5.46 -29.20
CA SER A 635 22.83 -4.06 -29.03
C SER A 635 21.73 -3.88 -27.97
N ALA A 636 21.62 -2.67 -27.41
CA ALA A 636 20.57 -2.35 -26.46
C ALA A 636 19.20 -2.33 -27.14
N LYS A 637 18.18 -2.91 -26.50
CA LYS A 637 16.80 -2.90 -27.01
C LYS A 637 16.09 -1.57 -26.80
N PHE A 638 16.53 -0.81 -25.80
CA PHE A 638 16.02 0.53 -25.47
C PHE A 638 17.18 1.53 -25.42
N PRO A 639 17.83 1.83 -26.55
CA PRO A 639 18.98 2.73 -26.60
C PRO A 639 18.66 4.16 -26.13
N GLY A 640 17.39 4.58 -26.15
CA GLY A 640 16.94 5.86 -25.57
C GLY A 640 16.60 5.81 -24.08
N GLY A 641 17.00 4.75 -23.38
CA GLY A 641 16.79 4.59 -21.94
C GLY A 641 15.31 4.44 -21.58
N TYR A 642 14.89 5.06 -20.47
CA TYR A 642 13.55 4.84 -19.94
C TYR A 642 12.43 5.45 -20.79
N ALA A 643 12.67 6.60 -21.43
CA ALA A 643 11.69 7.19 -22.35
C ALA A 643 11.36 6.24 -23.52
N ASP A 644 12.39 5.59 -24.06
CA ASP A 644 12.27 4.59 -25.13
C ASP A 644 11.54 3.32 -24.64
N TYR A 645 11.89 2.83 -23.44
CA TYR A 645 11.16 1.74 -22.79
C TYR A 645 9.65 2.04 -22.64
N ILE A 646 9.27 3.25 -22.21
CA ILE A 646 7.86 3.62 -22.00
C ILE A 646 7.06 3.46 -23.30
N VAL A 647 7.64 3.83 -24.44
CA VAL A 647 6.97 3.78 -25.76
C VAL A 647 6.96 2.36 -26.31
N ASN A 648 8.12 1.71 -26.32
CA ASN A 648 8.37 0.52 -27.12
C ASN A 648 8.21 -0.80 -26.36
N HIS A 649 8.25 -0.79 -25.03
CA HIS A 649 7.96 -2.00 -24.27
C HIS A 649 6.50 -2.42 -24.45
N GLN A 650 6.29 -3.70 -24.74
CA GLN A 650 4.98 -4.32 -24.78
C GLN A 650 4.97 -5.48 -23.77
N ARG A 651 4.09 -5.39 -22.76
CA ARG A 651 3.91 -6.45 -21.76
C ARG A 651 3.23 -7.68 -22.37
N LYS A 652 2.32 -7.43 -23.31
CA LYS A 652 1.71 -8.39 -24.24
C LYS A 652 1.51 -7.69 -25.58
N PRO A 653 1.31 -8.41 -26.70
CA PRO A 653 1.10 -7.79 -28.00
C PRO A 653 0.04 -6.68 -27.93
N GLY A 654 0.43 -5.47 -28.33
CA GLY A 654 -0.44 -4.30 -28.35
C GLY A 654 -0.61 -3.54 -27.02
N VAL A 655 -0.13 -4.05 -25.88
CA VAL A 655 -0.30 -3.37 -24.57
C VAL A 655 1.04 -2.99 -23.99
N GLY A 656 1.28 -1.68 -23.89
CA GLY A 656 2.47 -1.09 -23.28
C GLY A 656 2.19 -0.44 -21.92
N PRO A 657 3.19 0.27 -21.35
CA PRO A 657 3.04 1.01 -20.11
C PRO A 657 1.97 2.11 -20.13
N LEU A 658 1.79 2.79 -21.26
CA LEU A 658 0.82 3.87 -21.44
C LEU A 658 -0.28 3.45 -22.41
N ALA A 659 -1.52 3.87 -22.16
CA ALA A 659 -2.72 3.49 -22.90
C ALA A 659 -3.18 4.54 -23.92
N GLY A 660 -2.83 5.80 -23.74
CA GLY A 660 -3.17 6.90 -24.64
C GLY A 660 -2.35 6.86 -25.92
N TRP A 661 -2.97 7.28 -27.03
CA TRP A 661 -2.35 7.43 -28.36
C TRP A 661 -1.51 6.22 -28.80
N ARG A 662 -2.10 5.03 -28.72
CA ARG A 662 -1.53 3.78 -29.26
C ARG A 662 -1.78 3.68 -30.77
N GLY A 663 -1.13 2.71 -31.41
CA GLY A 663 -1.15 2.57 -32.87
C GLY A 663 -0.11 3.50 -33.51
N GLU A 664 0.48 3.11 -34.64
CA GLU A 664 1.55 3.88 -35.29
C GLU A 664 1.13 5.32 -35.64
N ASP A 665 -0.17 5.55 -35.85
CA ASP A 665 -0.79 6.85 -36.13
C ASP A 665 -1.32 7.58 -34.88
N GLY A 666 -1.21 6.98 -33.70
CA GLY A 666 -1.69 7.54 -32.43
C GLY A 666 -3.21 7.58 -32.26
N THR A 667 -4.00 6.88 -33.08
CA THR A 667 -5.47 6.94 -33.04
C THR A 667 -6.12 5.92 -32.10
N SER A 668 -5.37 4.93 -31.63
CA SER A 668 -5.87 3.84 -30.78
C SER A 668 -5.72 4.13 -29.29
N PHE A 669 -6.47 3.39 -28.48
CA PHE A 669 -6.47 3.51 -27.01
C PHE A 669 -6.49 2.12 -26.36
N GLY A 670 -5.66 1.94 -25.32
CA GLY A 670 -5.52 0.71 -24.53
C GLY A 670 -4.74 -0.39 -25.24
N THR A 671 -5.07 -0.68 -26.49
CA THR A 671 -4.42 -1.68 -27.34
C THR A 671 -3.96 -1.06 -28.67
N GLY A 672 -2.76 -1.40 -29.12
CA GLY A 672 -2.18 -0.96 -30.39
C GLY A 672 -0.64 -1.04 -30.44
N ALA A 673 -0.08 -0.94 -31.65
CA ALA A 673 1.37 -0.86 -31.85
C ALA A 673 1.99 0.33 -31.09
N PRO A 674 3.29 0.29 -30.74
CA PRO A 674 4.00 1.45 -30.22
C PRO A 674 3.87 2.66 -31.14
N ASN A 675 3.67 3.84 -30.57
CA ASN A 675 3.58 5.10 -31.30
C ASN A 675 4.86 5.92 -31.03
N PRO A 676 5.70 6.24 -32.03
CA PRO A 676 6.93 7.01 -31.83
C PRO A 676 6.67 8.43 -31.27
N ASP A 677 5.48 8.99 -31.48
CA ASP A 677 5.07 10.30 -30.97
C ASP A 677 4.28 10.23 -29.66
N GLN A 678 4.12 9.04 -29.05
CA GLN A 678 3.27 8.85 -27.86
C GLN A 678 3.59 9.85 -26.75
N LEU A 679 4.87 9.97 -26.35
CA LEU A 679 5.27 10.88 -25.27
C LEU A 679 5.02 12.36 -25.63
N LYS A 680 5.14 12.75 -26.90
CA LYS A 680 4.83 14.11 -27.35
C LYS A 680 3.34 14.42 -27.19
N GLU A 681 2.48 13.45 -27.50
CA GLU A 681 1.02 13.60 -27.29
C GLU A 681 0.68 13.73 -25.81
N TYR A 682 1.32 12.95 -24.93
CA TYR A 682 1.15 13.13 -23.49
C TYR A 682 1.59 14.52 -23.02
N VAL A 683 2.76 15.01 -23.45
CA VAL A 683 3.24 16.36 -23.10
C VAL A 683 2.26 17.44 -23.59
N ARG A 684 1.77 17.33 -24.84
CA ARG A 684 0.76 18.25 -25.40
C ARG A 684 -0.55 18.23 -24.63
N ASN A 685 -0.93 17.07 -24.09
CA ASN A 685 -2.15 16.88 -23.31
C ASN A 685 -1.94 17.06 -21.79
N GLY A 686 -0.92 17.84 -21.39
CA GLY A 686 -0.69 18.20 -19.99
C GLY A 686 -0.16 17.08 -19.11
N ALA A 687 0.59 16.15 -19.70
CA ALA A 687 1.23 14.99 -19.09
C ALA A 687 0.29 13.86 -18.64
N PHE A 688 -0.94 13.80 -19.16
CA PHE A 688 -1.86 12.68 -18.88
C PHE A 688 -2.71 12.29 -20.08
N HIS A 689 -3.32 11.11 -20.01
CA HIS A 689 -4.39 10.67 -20.90
C HIS A 689 -5.60 10.25 -20.06
N ALA A 690 -6.80 10.54 -20.54
CA ALA A 690 -8.04 10.10 -19.90
C ALA A 690 -9.07 9.69 -20.96
N HIS A 691 -9.61 8.48 -20.83
CA HIS A 691 -10.69 7.96 -21.64
C HIS A 691 -11.93 7.75 -20.76
N HIS A 692 -12.98 8.54 -21.02
CA HIS A 692 -14.24 8.42 -20.31
C HIS A 692 -14.98 7.13 -20.68
N LEU A 693 -15.52 6.47 -19.66
CA LEU A 693 -16.39 5.32 -19.86
C LEU A 693 -17.74 5.77 -20.44
N ALA A 694 -18.37 4.90 -21.22
CA ALA A 694 -19.76 5.09 -21.61
C ALA A 694 -20.65 5.09 -20.35
N PRO A 695 -21.74 5.89 -20.29
CA PRO A 695 -22.60 5.99 -19.11
C PRO A 695 -23.03 4.62 -18.59
N GLU A 696 -23.45 3.71 -19.47
CA GLU A 696 -23.89 2.35 -19.13
C GLU A 696 -22.80 1.52 -18.44
N HIS A 697 -21.52 1.87 -18.54
CA HIS A 697 -20.40 1.19 -17.86
C HIS A 697 -20.05 1.78 -16.48
N ALA A 698 -20.74 2.84 -16.05
CA ALA A 698 -20.39 3.60 -14.84
C ALA A 698 -20.52 2.77 -13.55
N TYR A 699 -21.44 1.80 -13.52
CA TYR A 699 -21.75 0.99 -12.34
C TYR A 699 -21.84 -0.50 -12.68
N PHE A 700 -21.83 -1.32 -11.64
CA PHE A 700 -21.89 -2.78 -11.67
C PHE A 700 -20.82 -3.41 -12.56
N LYS A 701 -19.64 -2.79 -12.70
CA LYS A 701 -18.51 -3.24 -13.53
C LYS A 701 -18.08 -4.69 -13.27
N HIS A 702 -18.35 -5.21 -12.08
CA HIS A 702 -18.15 -6.63 -11.73
C HIS A 702 -19.09 -7.59 -12.48
N ALA A 703 -20.23 -7.09 -12.93
CA ALA A 703 -21.35 -7.85 -13.49
C ALA A 703 -21.94 -7.21 -14.76
N ASN A 704 -21.41 -6.08 -15.25
CA ASN A 704 -21.95 -5.32 -16.36
C ASN A 704 -21.36 -5.84 -17.68
N ARG A 705 -22.19 -6.46 -18.51
CA ARG A 705 -21.73 -7.13 -19.74
C ARG A 705 -21.00 -6.17 -20.68
N GLY A 706 -21.50 -4.95 -20.84
CA GLY A 706 -20.89 -3.92 -21.68
C GLY A 706 -19.47 -3.59 -21.22
N TYR A 707 -19.28 -3.34 -19.93
CA TYR A 707 -17.95 -3.06 -19.37
C TYR A 707 -17.02 -4.28 -19.47
N LEU A 708 -17.52 -5.48 -19.17
CA LEU A 708 -16.74 -6.71 -19.19
C LEU A 708 -16.20 -7.02 -20.59
N ASP A 709 -17.05 -6.93 -21.62
CA ASP A 709 -16.65 -7.13 -23.03
C ASP A 709 -15.73 -6.01 -23.50
N TRP A 710 -16.09 -4.75 -23.24
CA TRP A 710 -15.27 -3.59 -23.61
C TRP A 710 -13.87 -3.65 -23.00
N GLY A 711 -13.76 -4.03 -21.73
CA GLY A 711 -12.50 -4.15 -21.01
C GLY A 711 -11.53 -5.16 -21.64
N ILE A 712 -12.03 -6.22 -22.29
CA ILE A 712 -11.19 -7.17 -23.04
C ILE A 712 -10.60 -6.49 -24.27
N THR A 713 -11.44 -5.78 -25.05
CA THR A 713 -10.98 -5.10 -26.27
C THR A 713 -9.89 -4.06 -26.01
N LYS A 714 -9.92 -3.45 -24.81
CA LYS A 714 -8.94 -2.44 -24.37
C LYS A 714 -7.76 -3.03 -23.58
N GLY A 715 -7.67 -4.35 -23.46
CA GLY A 715 -6.57 -5.03 -22.78
C GLY A 715 -6.58 -4.93 -21.25
N ILE A 716 -7.64 -4.34 -20.67
CA ILE A 716 -7.88 -4.13 -19.24
C ILE A 716 -8.25 -5.44 -18.54
N ARG A 717 -9.03 -6.28 -19.23
CA ARG A 717 -9.46 -7.61 -18.77
C ARG A 717 -8.97 -8.71 -19.71
N MET A 718 -8.92 -9.93 -19.18
CA MET A 718 -8.60 -11.15 -19.93
C MET A 718 -9.83 -12.01 -20.21
N SER A 719 -10.97 -11.73 -19.55
CA SER A 719 -12.18 -12.54 -19.62
C SER A 719 -13.42 -11.68 -19.38
N ALA A 720 -14.53 -12.09 -20.02
CA ALA A 720 -15.87 -11.50 -19.87
C ALA A 720 -16.64 -12.08 -18.68
N GLU A 721 -16.07 -13.05 -17.96
CA GLU A 721 -16.71 -13.63 -16.77
C GLU A 721 -16.92 -12.56 -15.69
N PRO A 722 -18.07 -12.59 -14.99
CA PRO A 722 -18.31 -11.70 -13.87
C PRO A 722 -17.34 -11.98 -12.72
N THR A 723 -17.06 -10.95 -11.93
CA THR A 723 -16.36 -11.11 -10.65
C THR A 723 -17.38 -11.52 -9.59
N ILE A 724 -17.36 -12.79 -9.16
CA ILE A 724 -18.22 -13.30 -8.09
C ILE A 724 -17.58 -13.01 -6.73
N PHE A 725 -18.30 -12.33 -5.84
CA PHE A 725 -17.79 -12.00 -4.51
C PHE A 725 -17.73 -13.24 -3.61
N GLN A 726 -16.60 -13.40 -2.93
CA GLN A 726 -16.25 -14.55 -2.11
C GLN A 726 -16.44 -14.22 -0.63
N LEU A 727 -17.67 -14.41 -0.13
CA LEU A 727 -17.97 -14.31 1.31
C LEU A 727 -17.19 -15.38 2.09
N TYR A 728 -17.25 -16.61 1.58
CA TYR A 728 -16.44 -17.75 2.03
C TYR A 728 -15.23 -17.95 1.10
N SER A 729 -14.02 -18.08 1.65
CA SER A 729 -12.78 -18.19 0.88
C SER A 729 -12.24 -19.62 0.83
N GLU A 730 -12.52 -20.35 -0.26
CA GLU A 730 -11.97 -21.69 -0.50
C GLU A 730 -10.42 -21.75 -0.48
N PRO A 731 -9.67 -20.75 -0.99
CA PRO A 731 -8.21 -20.72 -0.84
C PRO A 731 -7.73 -20.81 0.61
N LEU A 732 -8.37 -20.10 1.55
CA LEU A 732 -8.02 -20.18 2.97
C LEU A 732 -8.30 -21.58 3.53
N GLN A 733 -9.45 -22.16 3.18
CA GLN A 733 -9.79 -23.50 3.61
C GLN A 733 -8.79 -24.56 3.12
N LYS A 734 -8.27 -24.44 1.90
CA LYS A 734 -7.22 -25.35 1.41
C LYS A 734 -5.94 -25.30 2.24
N PHE A 735 -5.52 -24.12 2.69
CA PHE A 735 -4.40 -24.00 3.63
C PHE A 735 -4.73 -24.64 4.99
N ARG A 736 -5.95 -24.42 5.50
CA ARG A 736 -6.43 -25.04 6.75
C ARG A 736 -6.44 -26.58 6.65
N LEU A 737 -6.96 -27.15 5.56
CA LEU A 737 -6.95 -28.60 5.31
C LEU A 737 -5.55 -29.19 5.29
N SER A 738 -4.60 -28.47 4.70
CA SER A 738 -3.19 -28.85 4.73
C SER A 738 -2.62 -28.89 6.14
N ALA A 739 -2.92 -27.91 6.98
CA ALA A 739 -2.54 -27.95 8.39
C ALA A 739 -3.20 -29.11 9.18
N LEU A 740 -4.35 -29.59 8.73
CA LEU A 740 -5.07 -30.73 9.30
C LEU A 740 -4.62 -32.10 8.76
N GLY A 741 -3.62 -32.16 7.88
CA GLY A 741 -3.09 -33.43 7.37
C GLY A 741 -3.58 -33.85 5.98
N HIS A 742 -4.31 -32.98 5.27
CA HIS A 742 -4.88 -33.30 3.95
C HIS A 742 -4.13 -32.61 2.80
N GLY A 743 -4.04 -33.28 1.64
CA GLY A 743 -3.33 -32.77 0.46
C GLY A 743 -1.81 -32.98 0.50
N ASP A 744 -1.15 -32.79 -0.65
CA ASP A 744 0.22 -33.23 -0.89
C ASP A 744 1.29 -32.40 -0.16
N ARG A 745 1.03 -31.11 0.05
CA ARG A 745 1.93 -30.21 0.77
C ARG A 745 1.42 -30.02 2.17
N GLN A 746 2.31 -30.18 3.14
CA GLN A 746 2.02 -30.09 4.57
C GLN A 746 2.88 -29.01 5.21
N PRO A 747 2.35 -28.18 6.13
CA PRO A 747 3.17 -27.28 6.91
C PRO A 747 4.04 -28.04 7.91
N PRO A 748 5.18 -27.48 8.32
CA PRO A 748 5.93 -28.01 9.45
C PRO A 748 5.07 -27.94 10.71
N GLU A 749 5.34 -28.84 11.66
CA GLU A 749 4.54 -28.99 12.89
C GLU A 749 4.33 -27.65 13.62
N ARG A 750 5.38 -26.83 13.71
CA ARG A 750 5.35 -25.50 14.34
C ARG A 750 4.29 -24.54 13.77
N ALA A 751 3.86 -24.74 12.52
CA ALA A 751 2.94 -23.86 11.81
C ALA A 751 1.50 -24.39 11.75
N ARG A 752 1.24 -25.65 12.13
CA ARG A 752 -0.09 -26.29 12.00
C ARG A 752 -1.18 -25.52 12.76
N ASP A 753 -0.96 -25.22 14.04
CA ASP A 753 -1.95 -24.50 14.85
C ASP A 753 -2.20 -23.07 14.34
N ARG A 754 -1.12 -22.39 13.94
CA ARG A 754 -1.18 -21.03 13.38
C ARG A 754 -2.04 -21.02 12.12
N ILE A 755 -1.78 -21.92 11.18
CA ILE A 755 -2.54 -21.99 9.92
C ILE A 755 -3.99 -22.41 10.19
N THR A 756 -4.19 -23.46 11.00
CA THR A 756 -5.53 -23.96 11.35
C THR A 756 -6.42 -22.87 11.95
N ARG A 757 -5.85 -22.01 12.81
CA ARG A 757 -6.57 -20.94 13.48
C ARG A 757 -6.87 -19.76 12.57
N PHE A 758 -5.88 -19.24 11.84
CA PHE A 758 -6.02 -17.94 11.18
C PHE A 758 -6.59 -18.02 9.77
N PHE A 759 -6.44 -19.15 9.08
CA PHE A 759 -6.95 -19.38 7.72
C PHE A 759 -8.44 -19.81 7.73
N ASP A 760 -9.25 -19.20 8.59
CA ASP A 760 -10.70 -19.44 8.55
C ASP A 760 -11.28 -18.84 7.25
N PRO A 761 -12.04 -19.63 6.48
CA PRO A 761 -12.64 -19.18 5.22
C PRO A 761 -13.68 -18.08 5.42
N LEU A 762 -14.32 -17.99 6.59
CA LEU A 762 -15.18 -16.87 6.97
C LEU A 762 -14.40 -15.94 7.90
N PRO A 763 -14.39 -14.62 7.63
CA PRO A 763 -13.54 -13.73 8.39
C PRO A 763 -14.09 -13.54 9.79
N PHE A 764 -13.18 -13.45 10.75
CA PHE A 764 -13.47 -13.34 12.16
C PHE A 764 -12.44 -12.44 12.83
N TRP A 765 -12.77 -11.93 14.01
CA TRP A 765 -11.83 -11.17 14.80
C TRP A 765 -11.00 -12.07 15.74
N TYR A 766 -9.73 -11.72 15.91
CA TYR A 766 -8.86 -12.25 16.95
C TYR A 766 -7.97 -11.14 17.51
N GLU A 767 -7.59 -11.27 18.77
CA GLU A 767 -6.68 -10.32 19.44
C GLU A 767 -5.36 -10.20 18.67
N PRO A 768 -4.84 -8.97 18.45
CA PRO A 768 -3.53 -8.75 17.86
C PRO A 768 -2.41 -9.56 18.56
N LEU A 769 -1.57 -10.22 17.76
CA LEU A 769 -0.65 -11.27 18.19
C LEU A 769 0.35 -10.81 19.26
N GLU A 770 0.93 -9.62 19.14
CA GLU A 770 1.88 -9.11 20.15
C GLU A 770 1.21 -9.05 21.54
N GLY A 771 -0.01 -8.53 21.61
CA GLY A 771 -0.78 -8.41 22.86
C GLY A 771 -1.09 -9.76 23.52
N THR A 772 -1.14 -10.86 22.74
CA THR A 772 -1.33 -12.22 23.29
C THR A 772 -0.06 -12.84 23.89
N MET A 773 1.11 -12.22 23.67
CA MET A 773 2.42 -12.78 24.03
C MET A 773 3.18 -11.97 25.06
N ILE A 774 2.60 -10.87 25.56
CA ILE A 774 3.22 -9.97 26.54
C ILE A 774 2.31 -9.75 27.75
N ASP A 775 2.86 -9.19 28.83
CA ASP A 775 2.08 -8.74 29.98
C ASP A 775 1.38 -7.40 29.64
N THR A 776 0.11 -7.48 29.25
CA THR A 776 -0.71 -6.29 28.95
C THR A 776 -1.08 -5.48 30.18
N GLY A 777 -0.89 -6.02 31.40
CA GLY A 777 -0.98 -5.25 32.64
C GLY A 777 0.26 -4.36 32.84
N ALA A 778 1.44 -4.86 32.48
CA ALA A 778 2.68 -4.06 32.46
C ALA A 778 2.68 -3.03 31.33
N TYR A 779 2.06 -3.31 30.18
CA TYR A 779 1.96 -2.42 29.02
C TYR A 779 0.50 -2.12 28.64
N PRO A 780 -0.22 -1.31 29.44
CA PRO A 780 -1.67 -1.18 29.36
C PRO A 780 -2.19 -0.31 28.21
N LEU A 781 -1.34 0.51 27.58
CA LEU A 781 -1.73 1.44 26.53
C LEU A 781 -1.37 0.90 25.14
N ASN A 782 -2.19 1.22 24.14
CA ASN A 782 -1.83 1.04 22.73
C ASN A 782 -1.05 2.26 22.25
N ALA A 783 -0.06 2.06 21.38
CA ALA A 783 0.68 3.15 20.76
C ALA A 783 0.61 3.08 19.24
N ILE A 784 0.25 4.19 18.61
CA ILE A 784 0.14 4.28 17.15
C ILE A 784 0.86 5.51 16.60
N THR A 785 1.19 5.46 15.30
CA THR A 785 1.65 6.64 14.57
C THR A 785 0.63 7.08 13.53
N GLN A 786 0.42 8.39 13.43
CA GLN A 786 -0.25 9.01 12.29
C GLN A 786 0.77 9.69 11.40
N ARG A 787 0.48 9.79 10.11
CA ARG A 787 1.37 10.48 9.18
C ARG A 787 0.96 11.94 9.06
N PRO A 788 1.88 12.89 9.23
CA PRO A 788 1.54 14.31 9.17
C PRO A 788 1.08 14.70 7.76
N MET A 789 0.01 15.48 7.68
CA MET A 789 -0.60 15.87 6.40
C MET A 789 0.35 16.65 5.48
N HIS A 790 1.34 17.34 6.05
CA HIS A 790 2.31 18.18 5.36
C HIS A 790 3.67 17.51 5.13
N MET A 791 3.88 16.25 5.54
CA MET A 791 5.06 15.48 5.11
C MET A 791 4.67 14.15 4.48
N TYR A 792 5.64 13.49 3.86
CA TYR A 792 5.46 12.16 3.31
C TYR A 792 6.59 11.26 3.79
N HIS A 793 6.32 10.53 4.87
CA HIS A 793 7.33 9.77 5.61
C HIS A 793 8.55 10.66 5.97
N SER A 794 9.76 10.08 5.93
CA SER A 794 11.00 10.83 6.14
C SER A 794 11.41 11.71 4.95
N TRP A 795 10.73 11.61 3.81
CA TRP A 795 11.17 12.28 2.58
C TRP A 795 10.96 13.79 2.60
N GLY A 796 10.02 14.27 3.42
CA GLY A 796 9.80 15.69 3.66
C GLY A 796 10.78 16.31 4.67
N SER A 797 11.64 15.52 5.32
CA SER A 797 12.50 15.98 6.40
C SER A 797 13.60 16.94 5.96
N GLN A 798 13.99 16.93 4.69
CA GLN A 798 14.93 17.89 4.13
C GLN A 798 14.26 19.20 3.67
N ASN A 799 12.93 19.22 3.60
CA ASN A 799 12.20 20.31 2.95
C ASN A 799 12.00 21.48 3.91
N ALA A 800 12.77 22.54 3.72
CA ALA A 800 12.80 23.69 4.64
C ALA A 800 11.42 24.35 4.89
N TRP A 801 10.50 24.35 3.92
CA TRP A 801 9.15 24.93 4.14
C TRP A 801 8.26 24.02 4.97
N LEU A 802 8.35 22.71 4.77
CA LEU A 802 7.53 21.75 5.53
C LEU A 802 8.02 21.64 6.98
N ARG A 803 9.34 21.74 7.21
CA ARG A 803 9.95 21.77 8.55
C ARG A 803 9.50 22.95 9.40
N GLN A 804 9.23 24.12 8.79
CA GLN A 804 8.68 25.27 9.52
C GLN A 804 7.30 24.99 10.13
N ILE A 805 6.58 23.98 9.62
CA ILE A 805 5.28 23.54 10.17
C ILE A 805 5.51 22.56 11.32
N THR A 806 6.43 21.61 11.15
CA THR A 806 6.74 20.59 12.18
C THR A 806 8.18 20.13 12.04
N ALA A 807 9.06 20.59 12.93
CA ALA A 807 10.44 20.12 13.07
C ALA A 807 10.62 19.17 14.28
N ALA A 808 9.65 19.13 15.20
CA ALA A 808 9.64 18.23 16.35
C ALA A 808 8.22 17.69 16.59
N ASN A 809 8.12 16.46 17.10
CA ASN A 809 6.87 15.83 17.47
C ASN A 809 6.71 15.74 18.99
N ARG A 810 5.47 15.55 19.43
CA ARG A 810 5.09 15.29 20.82
C ARG A 810 4.31 13.98 20.88
N LEU A 811 4.37 13.29 22.01
CA LEU A 811 3.49 12.17 22.30
C LEU A 811 2.15 12.72 22.81
N TYR A 812 1.09 12.55 22.02
CA TYR A 812 -0.24 12.96 22.41
C TYR A 812 -0.88 11.88 23.28
N VAL A 813 -1.36 12.29 24.45
CA VAL A 813 -1.95 11.42 25.46
C VAL A 813 -3.28 11.98 25.95
N HIS A 814 -4.20 11.11 26.34
CA HIS A 814 -5.45 11.57 26.95
C HIS A 814 -5.19 12.27 28.29
N THR A 815 -5.97 13.31 28.63
CA THR A 815 -5.79 14.08 29.87
C THR A 815 -5.86 13.21 31.12
N SER A 816 -6.69 12.16 31.12
CA SER A 816 -6.75 11.21 32.24
C SER A 816 -5.45 10.40 32.41
N VAL A 817 -4.74 10.09 31.32
CA VAL A 817 -3.44 9.40 31.35
C VAL A 817 -2.36 10.37 31.86
N GLY A 818 -2.35 11.62 31.39
CA GLY A 818 -1.44 12.63 31.94
C GLY A 818 -1.63 12.84 33.44
N THR A 819 -2.88 12.91 33.88
CA THR A 819 -3.23 13.05 35.30
C THR A 819 -2.77 11.85 36.13
N SER A 820 -2.93 10.62 35.64
CA SER A 820 -2.57 9.42 36.40
C SER A 820 -1.06 9.28 36.64
N ILE A 821 -0.23 9.86 35.77
CA ILE A 821 1.23 9.88 35.91
C ILE A 821 1.79 11.21 36.45
N GLY A 822 0.92 12.17 36.77
CA GLY A 822 1.34 13.50 37.25
C GLY A 822 2.14 14.31 36.23
N ALA A 823 1.80 14.18 34.94
CA ALA A 823 2.45 14.90 33.84
C ALA A 823 1.52 15.93 33.22
N THR A 824 2.08 17.09 32.86
CA THR A 824 1.41 18.15 32.11
C THR A 824 2.04 18.31 30.72
N ASP A 825 1.48 19.20 29.92
CA ASP A 825 2.04 19.59 28.63
C ASP A 825 3.56 19.89 28.69
N ASP A 826 4.29 19.37 27.70
CA ASP A 826 5.75 19.42 27.54
C ASP A 826 6.60 18.73 28.62
N ASP A 827 5.99 18.07 29.61
CA ASP A 827 6.75 17.21 30.51
C ASP A 827 7.40 16.06 29.72
N TRP A 828 8.61 15.71 30.14
CA TRP A 828 9.34 14.57 29.61
C TRP A 828 8.81 13.27 30.24
N VAL A 829 8.62 12.25 29.41
CA VAL A 829 8.16 10.92 29.82
C VAL A 829 9.02 9.83 29.21
N TRP A 830 9.09 8.71 29.90
CA TRP A 830 9.50 7.44 29.35
C TRP A 830 8.28 6.70 28.80
N LEU A 831 8.38 6.32 27.53
CA LEU A 831 7.48 5.38 26.89
C LEU A 831 8.22 4.06 26.72
N SER A 832 7.73 2.97 27.31
CA SER A 832 8.40 1.67 27.32
C SER A 832 7.53 0.59 26.70
N SER A 833 8.10 -0.26 25.86
CA SER A 833 7.50 -1.52 25.39
C SER A 833 8.29 -2.71 25.90
N HIS A 834 7.86 -3.92 25.56
CA HIS A 834 8.63 -5.14 25.85
C HIS A 834 10.01 -5.18 25.15
N LEU A 835 10.26 -4.32 24.16
CA LEU A 835 11.52 -4.23 23.42
C LEU A 835 12.51 -3.24 24.05
N GLY A 836 12.02 -2.09 24.53
CA GLY A 836 12.89 -1.00 24.97
C GLY A 836 12.10 0.22 25.46
N ARG A 837 12.76 1.38 25.50
CA ARG A 837 12.14 2.65 25.93
C ARG A 837 12.57 3.82 25.06
N VAL A 838 11.70 4.82 24.96
CA VAL A 838 11.93 6.11 24.29
C VAL A 838 11.60 7.24 25.25
N LYS A 839 12.45 8.26 25.31
CA LYS A 839 12.19 9.49 26.06
C LYS A 839 11.64 10.54 25.13
N CYS A 840 10.51 11.15 25.47
CA CYS A 840 9.89 12.17 24.63
C CYS A 840 9.06 13.15 25.47
N GLN A 841 8.68 14.27 24.87
CA GLN A 841 7.75 15.23 25.49
C GLN A 841 6.31 14.92 25.13
N ILE A 842 5.39 15.17 26.07
CA ILE A 842 3.96 14.92 25.86
C ILE A 842 3.15 16.17 25.53
N ARG A 843 1.95 15.94 24.98
CA ARG A 843 0.84 16.89 24.89
C ARG A 843 -0.44 16.22 25.35
N LEU A 844 -1.20 16.87 26.21
CA LEU A 844 -2.51 16.40 26.63
C LEU A 844 -3.55 16.73 25.55
N MET A 845 -4.45 15.79 25.27
CA MET A 845 -5.48 15.92 24.24
C MET A 845 -6.75 15.16 24.63
N GLU A 846 -7.94 15.74 24.45
CA GLU A 846 -9.22 15.04 24.67
C GLU A 846 -9.62 14.15 23.49
N GLY A 847 -9.27 14.55 22.26
CA GLY A 847 -9.60 13.82 21.03
C GLY A 847 -8.74 12.57 20.76
N VAL A 848 -8.46 11.78 21.80
CA VAL A 848 -7.76 10.49 21.70
C VAL A 848 -8.41 9.49 22.65
N ASN A 849 -8.56 8.24 22.20
CA ASN A 849 -9.06 7.16 23.05
C ASN A 849 -8.22 7.06 24.35
N PRO A 850 -8.82 6.99 25.56
CA PRO A 850 -8.08 7.00 26.83
C PRO A 850 -7.11 5.83 27.06
N HIS A 851 -7.16 4.78 26.23
CA HIS A 851 -6.23 3.64 26.27
C HIS A 851 -5.22 3.67 25.12
N THR A 852 -5.04 4.84 24.48
CA THR A 852 -4.17 5.02 23.33
C THR A 852 -3.28 6.25 23.52
N VAL A 853 -2.02 6.13 23.11
CA VAL A 853 -1.10 7.25 22.90
C VAL A 853 -0.70 7.28 21.44
N TRP A 854 -0.40 8.47 20.91
CA TRP A 854 -0.01 8.57 19.50
C TRP A 854 0.96 9.71 19.22
N THR A 855 1.66 9.62 18.10
CA THR A 855 2.55 10.69 17.62
C THR A 855 2.59 10.76 16.08
N TRP A 856 3.18 11.82 15.55
CA TRP A 856 3.49 11.94 14.13
C TRP A 856 4.65 11.03 13.73
N ASN A 857 4.44 10.25 12.66
CA ASN A 857 5.43 9.37 12.08
C ASN A 857 6.57 10.15 11.42
N ALA A 858 7.78 9.60 11.45
CA ALA A 858 8.96 10.03 10.70
C ALA A 858 9.59 11.38 11.06
N ILE A 859 9.17 12.06 12.13
CA ILE A 859 9.71 13.38 12.48
C ILE A 859 11.13 13.28 13.04
N GLY A 860 11.37 12.42 14.05
CA GLY A 860 12.71 12.21 14.62
C GLY A 860 13.74 11.76 13.59
N LYS A 861 14.87 12.45 13.53
CA LYS A 861 15.99 12.20 12.60
C LYS A 861 17.24 11.81 13.36
N ARG A 862 18.15 11.15 12.67
CA ARG A 862 19.51 10.98 13.17
C ARG A 862 20.36 12.15 12.73
N GLU A 863 21.17 12.66 13.65
CA GLU A 863 22.15 13.71 13.37
C GLU A 863 23.08 13.33 12.21
N GLY A 864 23.41 14.31 11.36
CA GLY A 864 24.21 14.13 10.15
C GLY A 864 23.44 13.66 8.91
N ALA A 865 22.14 13.38 9.00
CA ALA A 865 21.30 13.05 7.85
C ALA A 865 20.49 14.25 7.32
N TRP A 866 20.00 14.14 6.08
CA TRP A 866 19.07 15.08 5.44
C TRP A 866 19.57 16.52 5.28
N GLY A 867 20.88 16.77 5.43
CA GLY A 867 21.45 18.12 5.35
C GLY A 867 20.87 19.07 6.40
N LEU A 868 20.54 18.54 7.58
CA LEU A 868 20.06 19.33 8.71
C LEU A 868 21.25 19.85 9.52
N ASP A 869 21.02 20.93 10.26
CA ASP A 869 21.97 21.42 11.25
C ASP A 869 22.19 20.39 12.36
N GLU A 870 23.34 20.44 13.03
CA GLU A 870 23.68 19.58 14.16
C GLU A 870 22.68 19.79 15.32
N ASP A 871 22.24 21.04 15.52
CA ASP A 871 21.29 21.41 16.57
C ASP A 871 19.81 21.30 16.16
N ALA A 872 19.52 20.74 14.98
CA ALA A 872 18.16 20.68 14.45
C ALA A 872 17.19 19.99 15.44
N PRO A 873 15.97 20.55 15.67
CA PRO A 873 14.99 19.98 16.60
C PRO A 873 14.61 18.54 16.26
N GLU A 874 14.67 18.17 14.98
CA GLU A 874 14.44 16.81 14.52
C GLU A 874 15.37 15.78 15.18
N ASN A 875 16.61 16.17 15.51
CA ASN A 875 17.64 15.29 16.07
C ASN A 875 17.62 15.31 17.60
N THR A 876 17.25 16.43 18.21
CA THR A 876 17.37 16.67 19.67
C THR A 876 16.04 16.54 20.42
N GLU A 877 14.93 16.98 19.82
CA GLU A 877 13.58 16.92 20.39
C GLU A 877 12.69 15.86 19.73
N GLY A 878 12.89 15.62 18.44
CA GLY A 878 12.12 14.66 17.65
C GLY A 878 12.37 13.21 18.06
N PHE A 879 11.37 12.34 17.94
CA PHE A 879 11.51 10.92 18.29
C PHE A 879 10.75 10.00 17.34
N LEU A 880 11.11 8.71 17.35
CA LEU A 880 10.42 7.65 16.62
C LEU A 880 9.85 6.58 17.56
N LEU A 881 8.58 6.22 17.38
CA LEU A 881 8.04 5.01 18.02
C LEU A 881 8.66 3.73 17.46
N ASN A 882 9.25 3.77 16.27
CA ASN A 882 9.90 2.63 15.64
C ASN A 882 10.98 1.96 16.50
N HIS A 883 11.60 2.70 17.44
CA HIS A 883 12.53 2.13 18.42
C HIS A 883 11.87 1.12 19.38
N LEU A 884 10.55 1.17 19.54
CA LEU A 884 9.76 0.34 20.46
C LEU A 884 9.03 -0.81 19.76
N ILE A 885 8.94 -0.80 18.42
CA ILE A 885 8.19 -1.77 17.63
C ILE A 885 9.14 -2.90 17.23
N SER A 886 8.93 -4.13 17.71
CA SER A 886 9.75 -5.26 17.25
C SER A 886 9.26 -5.79 15.91
N GLU A 887 10.18 -6.05 15.00
CA GLU A 887 10.01 -6.79 13.74
C GLU A 887 9.70 -8.29 13.94
N LEU A 888 9.98 -8.85 15.13
CA LEU A 888 9.75 -10.25 15.48
C LEU A 888 8.88 -10.34 16.74
N LEU A 889 7.90 -11.25 16.74
CA LEU A 889 7.13 -11.56 17.95
C LEU A 889 8.05 -12.08 19.08
N PRO A 890 7.62 -11.95 20.36
CA PRO A 890 8.32 -12.56 21.48
C PRO A 890 8.58 -14.06 21.28
N LYS A 891 9.59 -14.62 21.95
CA LYS A 891 9.90 -16.07 21.85
C LYS A 891 8.74 -16.89 22.42
N GLY A 892 8.15 -17.76 21.61
CA GLY A 892 7.17 -18.76 22.07
C GLY A 892 7.83 -20.02 22.67
N GLY A 893 7.01 -21.00 23.05
CA GLY A 893 7.44 -22.24 23.73
C GLY A 893 8.36 -23.19 22.93
N GLY A 894 8.64 -22.90 21.65
CA GLY A 894 9.51 -23.70 20.77
C GLY A 894 10.74 -22.96 20.25
N GLY A 895 11.05 -21.75 20.74
CA GLY A 895 12.25 -20.99 20.37
C GLY A 895 12.21 -20.26 19.02
N TYR A 896 11.39 -20.70 18.05
CA TYR A 896 11.16 -19.98 16.79
C TYR A 896 10.43 -18.65 17.02
N ARG A 897 10.86 -17.58 16.34
CA ARG A 897 10.21 -16.27 16.36
C ARG A 897 9.61 -15.98 14.99
N TYR A 898 8.29 -15.84 14.94
CA TYR A 898 7.61 -15.34 13.75
C TYR A 898 7.83 -13.83 13.61
N SER A 899 7.76 -13.31 12.39
CA SER A 899 7.66 -11.86 12.17
C SER A 899 6.46 -11.27 12.88
N ASN A 900 6.59 -10.05 13.39
CA ASN A 900 5.50 -9.26 13.94
C ASN A 900 4.62 -8.73 12.80
N SER A 901 3.81 -9.62 12.25
CA SER A 901 3.02 -9.39 11.05
C SER A 901 1.75 -10.24 11.03
N ASP A 902 0.84 -9.88 10.11
CA ASP A 902 -0.35 -10.68 9.83
C ASP A 902 0.04 -12.10 9.38
N PRO A 903 -0.52 -13.17 9.98
CA PRO A 903 -0.17 -14.56 9.69
C PRO A 903 -0.47 -15.01 8.27
N ILE A 904 -1.34 -14.29 7.56
CA ILE A 904 -1.84 -14.70 6.24
C ILE A 904 -1.04 -13.97 5.17
N THR A 905 -0.94 -12.63 5.27
CA THR A 905 -0.31 -11.80 4.22
C THR A 905 1.14 -11.42 4.53
N GLY A 906 1.58 -11.54 5.78
CA GLY A 906 2.85 -11.01 6.23
C GLY A 906 2.91 -9.48 6.30
N GLN A 907 1.78 -8.75 6.30
CA GLN A 907 1.82 -7.29 6.52
C GLN A 907 2.41 -6.96 7.90
N ALA A 908 3.39 -6.05 7.95
CA ALA A 908 3.95 -5.56 9.21
C ALA A 908 2.88 -4.97 10.14
N ALA A 909 2.89 -5.43 11.40
CA ALA A 909 1.94 -5.04 12.43
C ALA A 909 2.42 -3.83 13.24
N TRP A 910 2.47 -2.66 12.59
CA TRP A 910 2.96 -1.41 13.21
C TRP A 910 2.16 -0.94 14.42
N PHE A 911 0.87 -1.29 14.48
CA PHE A 911 -0.09 -0.74 15.43
C PHE A 911 -0.51 -1.73 16.52
N ASP A 912 0.12 -2.91 16.57
CA ASP A 912 -0.04 -3.86 17.68
C ASP A 912 0.76 -3.45 18.92
N LEU A 913 1.56 -2.39 18.81
CA LEU A 913 2.49 -1.92 19.85
C LEU A 913 1.75 -1.60 21.15
N ARG A 914 2.18 -2.27 22.23
CA ARG A 914 1.76 -2.01 23.60
C ARG A 914 2.84 -1.30 24.40
N VAL A 915 2.44 -0.32 25.20
CA VAL A 915 3.37 0.53 25.96
C VAL A 915 2.90 0.84 27.39
N ALA A 916 3.87 1.19 28.22
CA ALA A 916 3.71 1.83 29.52
C ALA A 916 4.28 3.25 29.44
N ILE A 917 3.71 4.16 30.21
CA ILE A 917 4.15 5.56 30.28
C ILE A 917 4.45 5.95 31.73
N ALA A 918 5.56 6.66 31.95
CA ALA A 918 5.94 7.20 33.25
C ALA A 918 6.67 8.52 33.07
N LYS A 919 6.60 9.41 34.07
CA LYS A 919 7.35 10.67 34.05
C LYS A 919 8.86 10.38 33.98
N ALA A 920 9.60 11.15 33.18
CA ALA A 920 11.03 11.01 33.08
C ALA A 920 11.74 11.78 34.19
N GLU A 921 12.79 11.17 34.73
CA GLU A 921 13.65 11.77 35.76
C GLU A 921 14.50 12.93 35.20
N SER A 922 14.83 12.88 33.90
CA SER A 922 15.73 13.82 33.22
C SER A 922 15.07 14.52 32.03
N THR A 923 15.48 15.76 31.79
CA THR A 923 14.98 16.62 30.70
C THR A 923 16.09 16.94 29.71
N GLY A 924 15.74 17.39 28.49
CA GLY A 924 16.67 18.12 27.62
C GLY A 924 16.88 17.54 26.21
N ALA A 925 16.74 16.22 26.04
CA ALA A 925 16.84 15.58 24.72
C ALA A 925 16.03 14.28 24.67
N THR A 926 15.60 13.90 23.47
CA THR A 926 15.01 12.59 23.17
C THR A 926 16.01 11.45 23.47
N GLU A 927 15.49 10.24 23.68
CA GLU A 927 16.33 9.03 23.73
C GLU A 927 15.59 7.86 23.04
N PRO A 928 16.29 6.92 22.39
CA PRO A 928 17.76 6.80 22.29
C PRO A 928 18.39 7.82 21.32
N MET A 929 19.61 8.27 21.66
CA MET A 929 20.49 9.02 20.78
C MET A 929 21.59 8.11 20.24
N PHE A 930 22.02 8.33 19.01
CA PHE A 930 23.07 7.56 18.34
C PHE A 930 24.18 8.50 17.91
N GLU A 931 25.39 7.96 17.72
CA GLU A 931 26.51 8.72 17.17
C GLU A 931 26.10 9.41 15.85
N PRO A 932 26.51 10.67 15.63
CA PRO A 932 26.21 11.39 14.39
C PRO A 932 26.72 10.65 13.16
N LEU A 933 25.94 10.72 12.07
CA LEU A 933 26.37 10.20 10.77
C LEU A 933 27.37 11.18 10.16
N GLY A 934 28.50 10.66 9.64
CA GLY A 934 29.40 11.50 8.86
C GLY A 934 28.75 11.94 7.55
N HIS A 935 29.08 13.15 7.12
CA HIS A 935 28.53 13.75 5.91
C HIS A 935 29.60 14.49 5.08
N ASP A 936 30.89 14.20 5.33
CA ASP A 936 32.04 14.88 4.70
C ASP A 936 32.06 14.78 3.18
N SER A 937 31.39 13.77 2.61
CA SER A 937 31.24 13.63 1.15
C SER A 937 30.19 14.57 0.55
N GLN A 938 29.43 15.28 1.37
CA GLN A 938 28.44 16.26 0.94
C GLN A 938 29.01 17.68 1.05
N PRO A 939 28.59 18.61 0.17
CA PRO A 939 28.89 20.01 0.36
C PRO A 939 28.31 20.53 1.69
N PRO A 940 28.95 21.53 2.33
CA PRO A 940 28.38 22.17 3.51
C PRO A 940 26.97 22.68 3.23
N SER A 941 26.04 22.38 4.13
CA SER A 941 24.70 22.93 4.09
C SER A 941 24.76 24.46 4.27
N PRO A 942 23.95 25.24 3.56
CA PRO A 942 23.92 26.69 3.74
C PRO A 942 23.33 27.04 5.12
N GLU A 943 23.97 27.96 5.84
CA GLU A 943 23.46 28.49 7.13
C GLU A 943 22.04 29.06 6.98
N LYS A 944 21.74 29.66 5.83
CA LYS A 944 20.41 30.19 5.50
C LYS A 944 19.98 29.82 4.09
N LEU A 945 18.91 29.01 4.00
CA LEU A 945 18.28 28.66 2.73
C LEU A 945 17.17 29.67 2.37
N ALA A 946 17.52 30.74 1.67
CA ALA A 946 16.59 31.81 1.28
C ALA A 946 16.15 31.68 -0.19
N PHE A 947 15.08 30.94 -0.46
CA PHE A 947 14.51 30.85 -1.80
C PHE A 947 13.84 32.16 -2.24
N GLY A 948 14.20 32.63 -3.43
CA GLY A 948 13.52 33.71 -4.13
C GLY A 948 14.09 35.10 -3.93
N VAL A 949 15.16 35.24 -3.14
CA VAL A 949 15.94 36.49 -3.04
C VAL A 949 16.52 36.85 -4.42
N GLN A 950 17.04 35.86 -5.14
CA GLN A 950 17.59 36.00 -6.48
C GLN A 950 16.58 36.42 -7.56
N PHE A 951 15.27 36.29 -7.29
CA PHE A 951 14.23 36.70 -8.24
C PHE A 951 13.78 38.15 -8.06
N ARG A 952 14.18 38.81 -6.96
CA ARG A 952 13.89 40.22 -6.75
C ARG A 952 14.75 41.02 -7.73
N LYS A 953 14.12 41.76 -8.64
CA LYS A 953 14.86 42.75 -9.46
C LYS A 953 15.52 43.73 -8.50
N GLU A 954 16.80 44.03 -8.71
CA GLU A 954 17.42 45.19 -8.08
C GLU A 954 16.58 46.40 -8.47
N THR A 955 15.90 46.98 -7.49
CA THR A 955 15.18 48.24 -7.68
C THR A 955 16.26 49.29 -7.78
N THR A 956 16.62 49.63 -9.03
CA THR A 956 17.54 50.72 -9.35
C THR A 956 16.80 52.05 -9.35
#